data_AF-A0AA46SX76-F1
#
_entry.id   AF-A0AA46SX76-F1
#
_cell.length_a   1.000
_cell.length_b   1.000
_cell.length_c   1.000
_cell.angle_alpha   90.00
_cell.angle_beta   90.00
_cell.angle_gamma   90.00
#
_symmetry.space_group_name_H-M   'P 1'
#
loop_
_entity.id
_entity.type
_entity.pdbx_description
1 polymer ?
#
loop_
_entity_poly.entity_id
_entity_poly.type
_entity_poly.pdbx_seq_one_letter_code
_entity_poly.pdbx_strand_id
1 'polypeptide(L)'
;MSFATMAPFLIGVGILLVLLLGLAGLFRAFYRKVDQGVALIVNDMSATPKVHFTGALIVPVLYRAELMRISLITLQVDRRGKEGLICRDNMRADIAVAFYLRVNETQADVLRVAKAIGADRASDKDAVDELFNAKFSEALKTVGKKFEFTELFEKRQEFRDEIIAVIGNDLNGYVLEDVAIDYLEQTPKALLDPHNILDAEGIRKITELTGTQNVVTNELEQNAKLAITKKNVEAREAMLALERQQAEAEARQKREVDTIRAREQAETLKVQEEQRQLAENARIEAQQLIDIREQNRLREVEVAEQNRQRAVAIEVERVARARQLEQVTTDREVQLQGVERDKVVENGKMDVANITRERIAIDKTVAQEEERIKEVRQVAEADRLKQVTILEAEAKAQELLVRQVKDAQARETAAKHRAVELTTLAQAEHEAAGKQAEAKKLLADGIRAEKAAPGLADAQVKEASALAIEKVGIAEARVIEAKADASLKQGSNEARVLAETLQAKAQGEEQMGKAKASAAESIGMAEAVVVEKRLLAEADGLTRKFEAIGALSDSARGHEEFRMLLDNSLKQALASIEAGKEVSKENAEVIASALRNADIDLVGGDGGMFDNLIKAVSLGKSIEGLADKSPIVQDLMQRYLGVQRGAAAPSRLAPDAAGQLPVAEP
;
A
#
# COMPACT_ATOMS: atom_id res chain seq x y z
N MET A 1 88.29 23.77 -60.60
CA MET A 1 88.99 22.83 -59.70
C MET A 1 89.16 21.50 -60.42
N SER A 2 90.33 20.87 -60.34
CA SER A 2 90.63 19.57 -60.97
C SER A 2 89.76 18.45 -60.35
N PHE A 3 89.38 17.46 -61.15
CA PHE A 3 88.64 16.28 -60.69
C PHE A 3 89.36 15.56 -59.52
N ALA A 4 90.70 15.66 -59.47
CA ALA A 4 91.53 15.08 -58.42
C ALA A 4 91.36 15.76 -57.04
N THR A 5 91.01 17.05 -56.97
CA THR A 5 90.79 17.75 -55.69
C THR A 5 89.34 17.64 -55.21
N MET A 6 88.39 17.33 -56.09
CA MET A 6 86.97 17.15 -55.72
C MET A 6 86.60 15.71 -55.34
N ALA A 7 87.34 14.71 -55.83
CA ALA A 7 87.08 13.29 -55.56
C ALA A 7 87.04 12.90 -54.06
N PRO A 8 88.02 13.27 -53.19
CA PRO A 8 87.97 12.89 -51.77
C PRO A 8 86.83 13.58 -51.01
N PHE A 9 86.46 14.81 -51.42
CA PHE A 9 85.32 15.52 -50.83
C PHE A 9 83.99 14.85 -51.22
N LEU A 10 83.82 14.45 -52.48
CA LEU A 10 82.62 13.75 -52.95
C LEU A 10 82.49 12.34 -52.32
N ILE A 11 83.61 11.62 -52.13
CA ILE A 11 83.62 10.34 -51.42
C ILE A 11 83.28 10.54 -49.94
N GLY A 12 83.82 11.56 -49.28
CA GLY A 12 83.50 11.90 -47.90
C GLY A 12 82.01 12.26 -47.72
N VAL A 13 81.45 13.07 -48.62
CA VAL A 13 80.02 13.38 -48.65
C VAL A 13 79.19 12.13 -48.91
N GLY A 14 79.61 11.26 -49.84
CA GLY A 14 78.93 9.99 -50.14
C GLY A 14 78.90 9.04 -48.93
N ILE A 15 80.01 8.88 -48.22
CA ILE A 15 80.09 8.06 -47.00
C ILE A 15 79.20 8.65 -45.90
N LEU A 16 79.23 9.97 -45.70
CA LEU A 16 78.37 10.66 -44.73
C LEU A 16 76.89 10.41 -45.06
N LEU A 17 76.52 10.46 -46.34
CA LEU A 17 75.15 10.28 -46.82
C LEU A 17 74.69 8.82 -46.62
N VAL A 18 75.56 7.84 -46.90
CA VAL A 18 75.28 6.41 -46.61
C VAL A 18 75.15 6.18 -45.11
N LEU A 19 75.98 6.80 -44.28
CA LEU A 19 75.94 6.66 -42.84
C LEU A 19 74.66 7.29 -42.26
N LEU A 20 74.26 8.46 -42.75
CA LEU A 20 72.99 9.11 -42.41
C LEU A 20 71.78 8.28 -42.84
N LEU A 21 71.78 7.73 -44.06
CA LEU A 21 70.71 6.84 -44.54
C LEU A 21 70.66 5.53 -43.74
N GLY A 22 71.82 4.98 -43.39
CA GLY A 22 71.93 3.81 -42.51
C GLY A 22 71.36 4.10 -41.12
N LEU A 23 71.69 5.24 -40.53
CA LEU A 23 71.18 5.67 -39.23
C LEU A 23 69.67 5.94 -39.27
N ALA A 24 69.17 6.57 -40.33
CA ALA A 24 67.74 6.78 -40.56
C ALA A 24 66.98 5.46 -40.76
N GLY A 25 67.57 4.50 -41.47
CA GLY A 25 67.05 3.14 -41.62
C GLY A 25 66.98 2.40 -40.28
N LEU A 26 68.03 2.52 -39.45
CA LEU A 26 68.07 1.95 -38.10
C LEU A 26 67.02 2.57 -37.19
N PHE A 27 66.88 3.91 -37.23
CA PHE A 27 65.86 4.62 -36.47
C PHE A 27 64.45 4.19 -36.88
N ARG A 28 64.19 4.05 -38.19
CA ARG A 28 62.91 3.53 -38.69
C ARG A 28 62.65 2.08 -38.24
N ALA A 29 63.68 1.24 -38.23
CA ALA A 29 63.56 -0.16 -37.81
C ALA A 29 63.30 -0.31 -36.30
N PHE A 30 63.89 0.58 -35.48
CA PHE A 30 63.78 0.52 -34.02
C PHE A 30 62.61 1.32 -33.48
N TYR A 31 62.09 2.30 -34.22
CA TYR A 31 60.95 3.09 -33.79
C TYR A 31 59.65 2.32 -33.97
N ARG A 32 59.08 1.84 -32.87
CA ARG A 32 57.79 1.15 -32.86
C ARG A 32 56.67 2.16 -32.60
N LYS A 33 55.75 2.27 -33.55
CA LYS A 33 54.53 3.06 -33.41
C LYS A 33 53.49 2.24 -32.64
N VAL A 34 52.66 2.93 -31.86
CA VAL A 34 51.62 2.32 -31.05
C VAL A 34 50.27 2.80 -31.58
N ASP A 35 49.33 1.88 -31.72
CA ASP A 35 47.97 2.19 -32.13
C ASP A 35 47.21 2.88 -30.98
N GLN A 36 46.21 3.68 -31.31
CA GLN A 36 45.37 4.32 -30.30
C GLN A 36 44.65 3.26 -29.44
N GLY A 37 44.54 3.50 -28.14
CA GLY A 37 43.97 2.54 -27.19
C GLY A 37 44.94 1.41 -26.77
N VAL A 38 46.23 1.53 -27.09
CA VAL A 38 47.29 0.64 -26.62
C VAL A 38 48.38 1.45 -25.91
N ALA A 39 48.89 0.92 -24.80
CA ALA A 39 50.05 1.43 -24.09
C ALA A 39 51.24 0.50 -24.36
N LEU A 40 52.39 1.09 -24.71
CA LEU A 40 53.65 0.37 -24.87
C LEU A 40 54.46 0.47 -23.58
N ILE A 41 54.68 -0.66 -22.93
CA ILE A 41 55.50 -0.78 -21.74
C ILE A 41 56.89 -1.22 -22.18
N VAL A 42 57.88 -0.34 -21.98
CA VAL A 42 59.28 -0.60 -22.33
C VAL A 42 60.06 -0.77 -21.05
N ASN A 43 60.62 -1.97 -20.87
CA ASN A 43 61.62 -2.23 -19.85
C ASN A 43 62.98 -1.88 -20.44
N ASP A 44 63.50 -0.71 -20.07
CA ASP A 44 64.85 -0.26 -20.41
C ASP A 44 65.82 -0.63 -19.27
N MET A 45 67.08 -0.21 -19.37
CA MET A 45 68.09 -0.44 -18.31
C MET A 45 67.85 0.43 -17.05
N SER A 46 66.72 1.14 -16.94
CA SER A 46 66.38 1.98 -15.78
C SER A 46 65.74 1.15 -14.67
N ALA A 47 65.66 1.73 -13.46
CA ALA A 47 65.05 1.07 -12.30
C ALA A 47 63.53 0.83 -12.43
N THR A 48 62.83 1.59 -13.29
CA THR A 48 61.39 1.47 -13.48
C THR A 48 61.03 1.44 -14.97
N PRO A 49 60.19 0.50 -15.43
CA PRO A 49 59.71 0.47 -16.80
C PRO A 49 58.99 1.77 -17.20
N LYS A 50 59.10 2.16 -18.47
CA LYS A 50 58.47 3.37 -19.02
C LYS A 50 57.28 3.03 -19.88
N VAL A 51 56.24 3.87 -19.82
CA VAL A 51 55.01 3.69 -20.59
C VAL A 51 54.93 4.78 -21.65
N HIS A 52 54.67 4.39 -22.89
CA HIS A 52 54.54 5.28 -24.05
C HIS A 52 53.23 5.01 -24.77
N PHE A 53 52.48 6.06 -25.12
CA PHE A 53 51.18 5.95 -25.80
C PHE A 53 51.23 6.23 -27.31
N THR A 54 52.30 6.83 -27.82
CA THR A 54 52.44 7.21 -29.24
C THR A 54 53.47 6.38 -29.98
N GLY A 55 54.61 6.12 -29.35
CA GLY A 55 55.71 5.34 -29.92
C GLY A 55 57.00 5.54 -29.16
N ALA A 56 57.88 4.54 -29.21
CA ALA A 56 59.19 4.58 -28.58
C ALA A 56 60.25 3.91 -29.45
N LEU A 57 61.50 4.35 -29.29
CA LEU A 57 62.65 3.71 -29.89
C LEU A 57 63.02 2.47 -29.07
N ILE A 58 62.83 1.29 -29.64
CA ILE A 58 63.11 0.00 -28.99
C ILE A 58 64.35 -0.61 -29.63
N VAL A 59 65.39 -0.80 -28.82
CA VAL A 59 66.60 -1.53 -29.21
C VAL A 59 66.38 -3.01 -28.89
N PRO A 60 66.14 -3.90 -29.89
CA PRO A 60 65.59 -5.25 -29.65
C PRO A 60 66.42 -6.15 -28.73
N VAL A 61 67.73 -5.90 -28.62
CA VAL A 61 68.65 -6.68 -27.78
C VAL A 61 68.70 -6.16 -26.34
N LEU A 62 68.48 -4.86 -26.12
CA LEU A 62 68.62 -4.23 -24.81
C LEU A 62 67.28 -4.06 -24.09
N TYR A 63 66.20 -3.82 -24.84
CA TYR A 63 64.90 -3.42 -24.28
C TYR A 63 63.85 -4.48 -24.55
N ARG A 64 63.03 -4.77 -23.54
CA ARG A 64 61.83 -5.61 -23.69
C ARG A 64 60.61 -4.71 -23.83
N ALA A 65 59.79 -4.99 -24.83
CA ALA A 65 58.63 -4.18 -25.19
C ALA A 65 57.35 -5.01 -25.16
N GLU A 66 56.40 -4.62 -24.30
CA GLU A 66 55.10 -5.28 -24.12
C GLU A 66 53.99 -4.29 -24.49
N LEU A 67 52.96 -4.79 -25.19
CA LEU A 67 51.81 -3.98 -25.60
C LEU A 67 50.63 -4.33 -24.70
N MET A 68 50.01 -3.33 -24.10
CA MET A 68 48.87 -3.48 -23.23
C MET A 68 47.68 -2.69 -23.79
N ARG A 69 46.55 -3.34 -24.04
CA ARG A 69 45.34 -2.63 -24.48
C ARG A 69 44.72 -1.89 -23.29
N ILE A 70 44.40 -0.62 -23.50
CA ILE A 70 43.76 0.27 -22.50
C ILE A 70 42.35 0.69 -22.93
N SER A 71 41.80 0.00 -23.93
CA SER A 71 40.43 0.18 -24.41
C SER A 71 39.38 -0.18 -23.35
N LEU A 72 38.16 0.28 -23.57
CA LEU A 72 37.01 -0.03 -22.73
C LEU A 72 36.68 -1.52 -22.73
N ILE A 73 36.36 -2.04 -21.54
CA ILE A 73 36.01 -3.42 -21.22
C ILE A 73 34.64 -3.40 -20.55
N THR A 74 33.75 -4.30 -20.96
CA THR A 74 32.42 -4.45 -20.36
C THR A 74 32.39 -5.67 -19.43
N LEU A 75 32.13 -5.42 -18.16
CA LEU A 75 31.87 -6.47 -17.17
C LEU A 75 30.38 -6.50 -16.83
N GLN A 76 29.77 -7.67 -16.90
CA GLN A 76 28.34 -7.83 -16.60
C GLN A 76 28.19 -8.61 -15.31
N VAL A 77 27.56 -7.99 -14.31
CA VAL A 77 27.21 -8.62 -13.05
C VAL A 77 25.72 -8.91 -13.06
N ASP A 78 25.41 -10.20 -13.03
CA ASP A 78 24.04 -10.70 -13.10
C ASP A 78 23.65 -11.31 -11.74
N ARG A 79 22.58 -10.79 -11.14
CA ARG A 79 22.05 -11.16 -9.82
C ARG A 79 20.55 -11.40 -9.94
N ARG A 80 20.16 -12.66 -10.13
CA ARG A 80 18.76 -13.08 -10.31
C ARG A 80 18.36 -14.22 -9.38
N GLY A 81 17.05 -14.35 -9.13
CA GLY A 81 16.49 -15.39 -8.28
C GLY A 81 17.01 -15.29 -6.85
N LYS A 82 17.62 -16.36 -6.35
CA LYS A 82 18.14 -16.44 -4.97
C LYS A 82 19.30 -15.47 -4.70
N GLU A 83 20.04 -15.08 -5.74
CA GLU A 83 21.14 -14.12 -5.63
C GLU A 83 20.69 -12.68 -5.92
N GLY A 84 19.38 -12.45 -6.09
CA GLY A 84 18.81 -11.12 -6.33
C GLY A 84 19.13 -10.13 -5.22
N LEU A 85 19.12 -8.85 -5.58
CA LEU A 85 19.45 -7.74 -4.72
C LEU A 85 18.36 -7.53 -3.65
N ILE A 86 18.75 -7.47 -2.38
CA ILE A 86 17.82 -7.24 -1.27
C ILE A 86 17.72 -5.74 -1.01
N CYS A 87 16.51 -5.21 -1.16
CA CYS A 87 16.21 -3.79 -0.96
C CYS A 87 16.00 -3.45 0.52
N ARG A 88 15.86 -2.16 0.83
CA ARG A 88 15.59 -1.66 2.20
C ARG A 88 14.32 -2.26 2.80
N ASP A 89 13.28 -2.39 1.98
CA ASP A 89 11.97 -2.96 2.32
C ASP A 89 11.91 -4.50 2.32
N ASN A 90 13.08 -5.16 2.23
CA ASN A 90 13.22 -6.61 2.17
C ASN A 90 12.56 -7.27 0.95
N MET A 91 12.19 -6.48 -0.06
CA MET A 91 11.84 -7.02 -1.37
C MET A 91 13.11 -7.34 -2.16
N ARG A 92 13.09 -8.46 -2.87
CA ARG A 92 14.21 -8.88 -3.71
C ARG A 92 13.99 -8.45 -5.16
N ALA A 93 15.01 -7.86 -5.74
CA ALA A 93 15.05 -7.42 -7.12
C ALA A 93 16.05 -8.25 -7.92
N ASP A 94 15.62 -8.71 -9.08
CA ASP A 94 16.47 -9.31 -10.09
C ASP A 94 17.09 -8.19 -10.91
N ILE A 95 18.43 -8.14 -10.96
CA ILE A 95 19.17 -7.06 -11.62
C ILE A 95 20.33 -7.60 -12.46
N ALA A 96 20.52 -7.02 -13.64
CA ALA A 96 21.74 -7.18 -14.41
C ALA A 96 22.35 -5.80 -14.68
N VAL A 97 23.63 -5.63 -14.37
CA VAL A 97 24.34 -4.35 -14.49
C VAL A 97 25.62 -4.55 -15.30
N ALA A 98 25.81 -3.73 -16.33
CA ALA A 98 27.02 -3.62 -17.12
C ALA A 98 27.90 -2.47 -16.61
N PHE A 99 29.11 -2.80 -16.18
CA PHE A 99 30.16 -1.87 -15.78
C PHE A 99 31.11 -1.67 -16.96
N TYR A 100 31.35 -0.41 -17.31
CA TYR A 100 32.28 -0.02 -18.37
C TYR A 100 33.59 0.43 -17.72
N LEU A 101 34.64 -0.37 -17.87
CA LEU A 101 35.95 -0.10 -17.28
C LEU A 101 36.98 0.15 -18.34
N ARG A 102 37.96 1.01 -18.03
CA ARG A 102 39.19 1.13 -18.82
C ARG A 102 40.38 1.37 -17.92
N VAL A 103 41.58 1.13 -18.44
CA VAL A 103 42.80 1.50 -17.72
C VAL A 103 43.04 3.00 -17.87
N ASN A 104 43.39 3.68 -16.78
CA ASN A 104 43.70 5.11 -16.84
C ASN A 104 44.96 5.36 -17.69
N GLU A 105 44.98 6.45 -18.46
CA GLU A 105 46.09 6.81 -19.36
C GLU A 105 47.25 7.48 -18.60
N THR A 106 47.58 6.98 -17.41
CA THR A 106 48.73 7.45 -16.63
C THR A 106 49.79 6.35 -16.57
N GLN A 107 51.06 6.77 -16.56
CA GLN A 107 52.17 5.81 -16.47
C GLN A 107 52.10 4.97 -15.19
N ALA A 108 51.69 5.58 -14.06
CA ALA A 108 51.60 4.89 -12.79
C ALA A 108 50.50 3.80 -12.79
N ASP A 109 49.33 4.10 -13.35
CA ASP A 109 48.20 3.18 -13.35
C ASP A 109 48.39 2.02 -14.34
N VAL A 110 48.93 2.30 -15.53
CA VAL A 110 49.30 1.26 -16.50
C VAL A 110 50.29 0.26 -15.91
N LEU A 111 51.32 0.74 -15.20
CA LEU A 111 52.28 -0.13 -14.54
C LEU A 111 51.68 -0.90 -13.35
N ARG A 112 50.70 -0.32 -12.65
CA ARG A 112 50.00 -0.98 -11.54
C ARG A 112 49.18 -2.17 -12.05
N VAL A 113 48.41 -1.96 -13.13
CA VAL A 113 47.63 -3.01 -13.80
C VAL A 113 48.55 -4.10 -14.35
N ALA A 114 49.60 -3.71 -15.07
CA ALA A 114 50.56 -4.66 -15.64
C ALA A 114 51.25 -5.53 -14.58
N LYS A 115 51.51 -4.98 -13.38
CA LYS A 115 52.05 -5.75 -12.25
C LYS A 115 51.02 -6.67 -11.59
N ALA A 116 49.75 -6.28 -11.55
CA ALA A 116 48.69 -7.02 -10.88
C ALA A 116 48.22 -8.25 -11.68
N ILE A 117 47.99 -8.08 -12.99
CA ILE A 117 47.36 -9.12 -13.83
C ILE A 117 48.21 -9.51 -15.05
N GLY A 118 49.24 -8.72 -15.39
CA GLY A 118 50.09 -8.89 -16.57
C GLY A 118 49.62 -8.06 -17.77
N ALA A 119 50.55 -7.59 -18.61
CA ALA A 119 50.23 -6.74 -19.77
C ALA A 119 49.31 -7.40 -20.79
N ASP A 120 49.43 -8.72 -20.99
CA ASP A 120 48.59 -9.46 -21.95
C ASP A 120 47.17 -9.72 -21.43
N ARG A 121 47.01 -9.95 -20.12
CA ARG A 121 45.71 -10.27 -19.48
C ARG A 121 44.98 -9.03 -18.96
N ALA A 122 45.60 -7.85 -19.03
CA ALA A 122 45.00 -6.59 -18.58
C ALA A 122 43.68 -6.23 -19.27
N SER A 123 43.42 -6.80 -20.45
CA SER A 123 42.19 -6.56 -21.23
C SER A 123 41.37 -7.81 -21.47
N ASP A 124 41.74 -8.91 -20.82
CA ASP A 124 40.99 -10.15 -20.91
C ASP A 124 39.77 -10.07 -19.99
N LYS A 125 38.58 -10.29 -20.55
CA LYS A 125 37.31 -10.10 -19.81
C LYS A 125 37.25 -11.00 -18.59
N ASP A 126 37.64 -12.27 -18.74
CA ASP A 126 37.53 -13.27 -17.69
C ASP A 126 38.49 -12.97 -16.52
N ALA A 127 39.71 -12.51 -16.84
CA ALA A 127 40.70 -12.16 -15.83
C ALA A 127 40.27 -10.91 -15.03
N VAL A 128 39.71 -9.91 -15.70
CA VAL A 128 39.21 -8.69 -15.06
C VAL A 128 37.92 -8.97 -14.27
N ASP A 129 37.07 -9.87 -14.75
CA ASP A 129 35.87 -10.32 -14.01
C ASP A 129 36.26 -10.99 -12.69
N GLU A 130 37.19 -11.94 -12.71
CA GLU A 130 37.66 -12.63 -11.50
C GLU A 130 38.21 -11.66 -10.44
N LEU A 131 38.85 -10.56 -10.88
CA LEU A 131 39.42 -9.55 -10.00
C LEU A 131 38.37 -8.64 -9.34
N PHE A 132 37.30 -8.27 -10.06
CA PHE A 132 36.37 -7.22 -9.62
C PHE A 132 34.93 -7.67 -9.36
N ASN A 133 34.51 -8.85 -9.81
CA ASN A 133 33.13 -9.34 -9.67
C ASN A 133 32.68 -9.34 -8.21
N ALA A 134 33.53 -9.80 -7.28
CA ALA A 134 33.25 -9.75 -5.84
C ALA A 134 33.03 -8.32 -5.33
N LYS A 135 33.90 -7.36 -5.73
CA LYS A 135 33.82 -5.95 -5.30
C LYS A 135 32.55 -5.27 -5.85
N PHE A 136 32.19 -5.52 -7.11
CA PHE A 136 30.97 -4.97 -7.70
C PHE A 136 29.71 -5.59 -7.13
N SER A 137 29.73 -6.91 -6.85
CA SER A 137 28.63 -7.60 -6.17
C SER A 137 28.39 -7.04 -4.77
N GLU A 138 29.46 -6.76 -4.02
CA GLU A 138 29.38 -6.14 -2.69
C GLU A 138 28.86 -4.70 -2.76
N ALA A 139 29.33 -3.90 -3.73
CA ALA A 139 28.84 -2.55 -3.94
C ALA A 139 27.34 -2.54 -4.28
N LEU A 140 26.90 -3.39 -5.20
CA LEU A 140 25.48 -3.52 -5.57
C LEU A 140 24.63 -3.87 -4.35
N LYS A 141 25.05 -4.85 -3.53
CA LYS A 141 24.34 -5.23 -2.28
C LYS A 141 24.25 -4.07 -1.30
N THR A 142 25.33 -3.33 -1.13
CA THR A 142 25.41 -2.18 -0.21
C THR A 142 24.46 -1.06 -0.65
N VAL A 143 24.45 -0.74 -1.94
CA VAL A 143 23.58 0.31 -2.47
C VAL A 143 22.12 -0.13 -2.49
N GLY A 144 21.82 -1.35 -2.94
CA GLY A 144 20.44 -1.85 -2.96
C GLY A 144 19.76 -1.79 -1.60
N LYS A 145 20.51 -2.03 -0.50
CA LYS A 145 19.94 -1.95 0.86
C LYS A 145 19.57 -0.53 1.31
N LYS A 146 20.05 0.51 0.61
CA LYS A 146 19.71 1.92 0.90
C LYS A 146 18.36 2.32 0.30
N PHE A 147 17.94 1.70 -0.80
CA PHE A 147 16.74 2.07 -1.57
C PHE A 147 15.58 1.09 -1.34
N GLU A 148 14.34 1.57 -1.46
CA GLU A 148 13.17 0.69 -1.58
C GLU A 148 13.03 0.16 -3.01
N PHE A 149 12.33 -0.97 -3.19
CA PHE A 149 12.19 -1.59 -4.52
C PHE A 149 11.64 -0.63 -5.58
N THR A 150 10.58 0.10 -5.24
CA THR A 150 9.95 1.08 -6.14
C THR A 150 10.92 2.21 -6.53
N GLU A 151 11.77 2.65 -5.60
CA GLU A 151 12.74 3.72 -5.84
C GLU A 151 13.82 3.31 -6.85
N LEU A 152 14.12 2.01 -6.98
CA LEU A 152 15.06 1.53 -7.99
C LEU A 152 14.58 1.80 -9.43
N PHE A 153 13.26 1.86 -9.64
CA PHE A 153 12.66 2.21 -10.94
C PHE A 153 12.51 3.72 -11.11
N GLU A 154 12.05 4.41 -10.08
CA GLU A 154 11.77 5.85 -10.15
C GLU A 154 13.06 6.70 -10.14
N LYS A 155 14.05 6.31 -9.32
CA LYS A 155 15.29 7.05 -9.07
C LYS A 155 16.53 6.32 -9.60
N ARG A 156 16.42 5.75 -10.80
CA ARG A 156 17.48 4.95 -11.42
C ARG A 156 18.84 5.67 -11.54
N GLN A 157 18.81 6.98 -11.77
CA GLN A 157 20.03 7.79 -11.87
C GLN A 157 20.75 7.89 -10.53
N GLU A 158 20.02 8.16 -9.45
CA GLU A 158 20.58 8.24 -8.10
C GLU A 158 21.16 6.89 -7.66
N PHE A 159 20.45 5.79 -7.96
CA PHE A 159 20.94 4.44 -7.72
C PHE A 159 22.27 4.16 -8.46
N ARG A 160 22.38 4.58 -9.73
CA ARG A 160 23.62 4.46 -10.52
C ARG A 160 24.75 5.28 -9.91
N ASP A 161 24.49 6.53 -9.55
CA ASP A 161 25.52 7.44 -9.04
C ASP A 161 26.03 6.95 -7.67
N GLU A 162 25.16 6.37 -6.84
CA GLU A 162 25.52 5.77 -5.56
C GLU A 162 26.35 4.47 -5.74
N ILE A 163 26.11 3.69 -6.79
CA ILE A 163 26.96 2.54 -7.16
C ILE A 163 28.38 3.02 -7.49
N ILE A 164 28.50 4.08 -8.30
CA ILE A 164 29.79 4.67 -8.66
C ILE A 164 30.51 5.19 -7.40
N ALA A 165 29.77 5.86 -6.50
CA ALA A 165 30.32 6.38 -5.25
C ALA A 165 30.85 5.29 -4.31
N VAL A 166 30.14 4.16 -4.17
CA VAL A 166 30.57 3.04 -3.31
C VAL A 166 31.77 2.29 -3.88
N ILE A 167 31.83 2.09 -5.20
CA ILE A 167 32.98 1.45 -5.86
C ILE A 167 34.23 2.32 -5.74
N GLY A 168 34.05 3.64 -5.88
CA GLY A 168 35.10 4.64 -5.81
C GLY A 168 36.01 4.64 -7.05
N ASN A 169 37.06 5.47 -6.99
CA ASN A 169 37.97 5.70 -8.12
C ASN A 169 39.21 4.79 -8.12
N ASP A 170 39.46 4.01 -7.05
CA ASP A 170 40.66 3.18 -6.93
C ASP A 170 40.36 1.72 -7.26
N LEU A 171 40.51 1.36 -8.53
CA LEU A 171 40.39 0.00 -9.05
C LEU A 171 41.75 -0.52 -9.54
N ASN A 172 42.80 -0.39 -8.73
CA ASN A 172 44.14 -0.92 -9.06
C ASN A 172 44.70 -0.42 -10.41
N GLY A 173 44.34 0.81 -10.81
CA GLY A 173 44.73 1.44 -12.08
C GLY A 173 43.67 1.35 -13.19
N TYR A 174 42.59 0.60 -12.97
CA TYR A 174 41.36 0.75 -13.75
C TYR A 174 40.56 1.95 -13.26
N VAL A 175 39.73 2.49 -14.14
CA VAL A 175 38.75 3.54 -13.88
C VAL A 175 37.41 3.06 -14.42
N LEU A 176 36.36 3.28 -13.62
CA LEU A 176 34.98 3.05 -14.03
C LEU A 176 34.52 4.26 -14.85
N GLU A 177 34.19 4.03 -16.11
CA GLU A 177 33.75 5.07 -17.04
C GLU A 177 32.24 5.31 -16.95
N ASP A 178 31.45 4.23 -16.90
CA ASP A 178 30.00 4.30 -16.72
C ASP A 178 29.45 2.99 -16.13
N VAL A 179 28.22 3.06 -15.64
CA VAL A 179 27.44 1.92 -15.15
C VAL A 179 26.06 1.95 -15.80
N ALA A 180 25.73 0.92 -16.58
CA ALA A 180 24.41 0.75 -17.14
C ALA A 180 23.69 -0.40 -16.44
N ILE A 181 22.45 -0.17 -16.03
CA ILE A 181 21.56 -1.24 -15.57
C ILE A 181 20.92 -1.81 -16.84
N ASP A 182 21.11 -3.08 -17.15
CA ASP A 182 20.53 -3.70 -18.35
C ASP A 182 19.12 -4.24 -18.07
N TYR A 183 18.93 -4.79 -16.86
CA TYR A 183 17.69 -5.44 -16.44
C TYR A 183 17.42 -5.13 -14.96
N LEU A 184 16.17 -4.84 -14.62
CA LEU A 184 15.70 -4.65 -13.26
C LEU A 184 14.23 -5.08 -13.18
N GLU A 185 13.94 -6.10 -12.40
CA GLU A 185 12.59 -6.61 -12.16
C GLU A 185 12.44 -7.11 -10.73
N GLN A 186 11.21 -7.34 -10.29
CA GLN A 186 10.98 -8.02 -9.02
C GLN A 186 11.35 -9.51 -9.15
N THR A 187 12.06 -10.06 -8.18
CA THR A 187 12.24 -11.52 -8.10
C THR A 187 10.88 -12.20 -7.91
N PRO A 188 10.48 -13.16 -8.76
CA PRO A 188 9.21 -13.86 -8.61
C PRO A 188 9.06 -14.54 -7.24
N LYS A 189 7.85 -14.48 -6.64
CA LYS A 189 7.56 -15.08 -5.32
C LYS A 189 7.96 -16.56 -5.21
N ALA A 190 7.92 -17.32 -6.32
CA ALA A 190 8.27 -18.72 -6.36
C ALA A 190 9.77 -19.00 -6.11
N LEU A 191 10.63 -18.01 -6.34
CA LEU A 191 12.08 -18.13 -6.15
C LEU A 191 12.55 -17.63 -4.77
N LEU A 192 11.65 -17.04 -3.98
CA LEU A 192 11.91 -16.59 -2.62
C LEU A 192 11.81 -17.75 -1.63
N ASP A 193 12.65 -17.77 -0.59
CA ASP A 193 12.62 -18.81 0.43
C ASP A 193 11.73 -18.41 1.62
N PRO A 194 10.61 -19.10 1.88
CA PRO A 194 9.74 -18.80 3.03
C PRO A 194 10.42 -18.99 4.39
N HIS A 195 11.52 -19.74 4.47
CA HIS A 195 12.26 -19.99 5.72
C HIS A 195 13.34 -18.95 5.99
N ASN A 196 13.65 -18.07 5.04
CA ASN A 196 14.56 -16.96 5.25
C ASN A 196 13.81 -15.75 5.81
N ILE A 197 14.32 -15.14 6.88
CA ILE A 197 13.65 -14.02 7.59
C ILE A 197 13.38 -12.84 6.64
N LEU A 198 14.35 -12.47 5.80
CA LEU A 198 14.22 -11.33 4.90
C LEU A 198 13.22 -11.62 3.78
N ASP A 199 13.31 -12.80 3.17
CA ASP A 199 12.38 -13.20 2.11
C ASP A 199 10.96 -13.40 2.66
N ALA A 200 10.79 -13.90 3.88
CA ALA A 200 9.48 -14.04 4.52
C ALA A 200 8.81 -12.69 4.77
N GLU A 201 9.57 -11.69 5.24
CA GLU A 201 9.07 -10.31 5.35
C GLU A 201 8.73 -9.70 3.98
N GLY A 202 9.56 -9.95 2.97
CA GLY A 202 9.30 -9.56 1.59
C GLY A 202 8.02 -10.19 1.05
N ILE A 203 7.83 -11.51 1.19
CA ILE A 203 6.62 -12.24 0.78
C ILE A 203 5.38 -11.67 1.47
N ARG A 204 5.46 -11.40 2.78
CA ARG A 204 4.37 -10.76 3.53
C ARG A 204 4.03 -9.40 2.93
N LYS A 205 5.03 -8.53 2.75
CA LYS A 205 4.82 -7.17 2.23
C LYS A 205 4.26 -7.16 0.82
N ILE A 206 4.78 -8.01 -0.08
CA ILE A 206 4.24 -8.15 -1.44
C ILE A 206 2.78 -8.63 -1.38
N THR A 207 2.48 -9.61 -0.52
CA THR A 207 1.12 -10.16 -0.39
C THR A 207 0.14 -9.14 0.18
N GLU A 208 0.57 -8.32 1.14
CA GLU A 208 -0.21 -7.21 1.69
C GLU A 208 -0.50 -6.15 0.62
N LEU A 209 0.53 -5.65 -0.08
CA LEU A 209 0.38 -4.63 -1.12
C LEU A 209 -0.49 -5.13 -2.29
N THR A 210 -0.23 -6.34 -2.79
CA THR A 210 -1.06 -6.94 -3.83
C THR A 210 -2.48 -7.21 -3.33
N GLY A 211 -2.65 -7.61 -2.06
CA GLY A 211 -3.95 -7.82 -1.44
C GLY A 211 -4.79 -6.55 -1.38
N THR A 212 -4.23 -5.45 -0.85
CA THR A 212 -4.88 -4.14 -0.83
C THR A 212 -5.23 -3.67 -2.25
N GLN A 213 -4.29 -3.79 -3.19
CA GLN A 213 -4.53 -3.38 -4.58
C GLN A 213 -5.63 -4.22 -5.24
N ASN A 214 -5.68 -5.52 -4.98
CA ASN A 214 -6.74 -6.40 -5.49
C ASN A 214 -8.11 -6.07 -4.90
N VAL A 215 -8.19 -5.75 -3.60
CA VAL A 215 -9.45 -5.32 -2.97
C VAL A 215 -9.93 -4.02 -3.60
N VAL A 216 -9.06 -3.01 -3.71
CA VAL A 216 -9.40 -1.73 -4.37
C VAL A 216 -9.82 -1.96 -5.82
N THR A 217 -9.11 -2.82 -6.55
CA THR A 217 -9.45 -3.14 -7.94
C THR A 217 -10.82 -3.80 -8.02
N ASN A 218 -11.13 -4.75 -7.13
CA ASN A 218 -12.44 -5.40 -7.04
C ASN A 218 -13.53 -4.38 -6.69
N GLU A 219 -13.32 -3.53 -5.69
CA GLU A 219 -14.26 -2.47 -5.31
C GLU A 219 -14.56 -1.53 -6.48
N LEU A 220 -13.54 -1.09 -7.22
CA LEU A 220 -13.71 -0.27 -8.41
C LEU A 220 -14.49 -1.00 -9.51
N GLU A 221 -14.20 -2.28 -9.75
CA GLU A 221 -14.94 -3.10 -10.71
C GLU A 221 -16.42 -3.29 -10.30
N GLN A 222 -16.71 -3.55 -9.02
CA GLN A 222 -18.08 -3.71 -8.53
C GLN A 222 -18.83 -2.38 -8.55
N ASN A 223 -18.19 -1.28 -8.17
CA ASN A 223 -18.77 0.06 -8.26
C ASN A 223 -19.06 0.44 -9.71
N ALA A 224 -18.16 0.13 -10.64
CA ALA A 224 -18.38 0.32 -12.07
C ALA A 224 -19.59 -0.50 -12.55
N LYS A 225 -19.68 -1.79 -12.19
CA LYS A 225 -20.83 -2.65 -12.52
C LYS A 225 -22.13 -2.10 -11.94
N LEU A 226 -22.14 -1.66 -10.69
CA LEU A 226 -23.32 -1.09 -10.03
C LEU A 226 -23.75 0.22 -10.71
N ALA A 227 -22.81 1.10 -11.05
CA ALA A 227 -23.09 2.33 -11.77
C ALA A 227 -23.67 2.07 -13.16
N ILE A 228 -23.11 1.11 -13.90
CA ILE A 228 -23.63 0.68 -15.21
C ILE A 228 -25.04 0.09 -15.06
N THR A 229 -25.26 -0.84 -14.12
CA THR A 229 -26.58 -1.44 -13.89
C THR A 229 -27.59 -0.38 -13.47
N LYS A 230 -27.24 0.55 -12.58
CA LYS A 230 -28.12 1.66 -12.18
C LYS A 230 -28.50 2.52 -13.38
N LYS A 231 -27.53 2.88 -14.23
CA LYS A 231 -27.79 3.63 -15.47
C LYS A 231 -28.68 2.86 -16.44
N ASN A 232 -28.49 1.54 -16.56
CA ASN A 232 -29.34 0.70 -17.38
C ASN A 232 -30.77 0.62 -16.85
N VAL A 233 -30.97 0.55 -15.52
CA VAL A 233 -32.30 0.57 -14.90
C VAL A 233 -32.96 1.93 -15.12
N GLU A 234 -32.26 3.04 -14.85
CA GLU A 234 -32.75 4.41 -15.11
C GLU A 234 -33.16 4.58 -16.58
N ALA A 235 -32.32 4.11 -17.51
CA ALA A 235 -32.61 4.16 -18.95
C ALA A 235 -33.82 3.30 -19.32
N ARG A 236 -33.96 2.10 -18.74
CA ARG A 236 -35.10 1.20 -18.95
C ARG A 236 -36.40 1.83 -18.44
N GLU A 237 -36.39 2.41 -17.25
CA GLU A 237 -37.54 3.11 -16.66
C GLU A 237 -37.96 4.30 -17.52
N ALA A 238 -37.00 5.11 -17.98
CA ALA A 238 -37.26 6.22 -18.89
C ALA A 238 -37.85 5.74 -20.24
N MET A 239 -37.33 4.66 -20.82
CA MET A 239 -37.89 4.07 -22.04
C MET A 239 -39.33 3.58 -21.82
N LEU A 240 -39.60 2.85 -20.74
CA LEU A 240 -40.94 2.36 -20.43
C LEU A 240 -41.93 3.51 -20.19
N ALA A 241 -41.50 4.62 -19.58
CA ALA A 241 -42.33 5.80 -19.41
C ALA A 241 -42.66 6.46 -20.76
N LEU A 242 -41.69 6.56 -21.68
CA LEU A 242 -41.90 7.06 -23.04
C LEU A 242 -42.81 6.13 -23.85
N GLU A 243 -42.63 4.80 -23.76
CA GLU A 243 -43.52 3.82 -24.40
C GLU A 243 -44.95 3.95 -23.88
N ARG A 244 -45.14 4.13 -22.58
CA ARG A 244 -46.47 4.39 -22.01
C ARG A 244 -47.07 5.68 -22.56
N GLN A 245 -46.29 6.75 -22.62
CA GLN A 245 -46.74 8.03 -23.16
C GLN A 245 -47.09 7.93 -24.65
N GLN A 246 -46.30 7.18 -25.43
CA GLN A 246 -46.59 6.89 -26.84
C GLN A 246 -47.89 6.10 -26.97
N ALA A 247 -48.07 5.02 -26.21
CA ALA A 247 -49.28 4.21 -26.25
C ALA A 247 -50.53 5.02 -25.84
N GLU A 248 -50.42 5.90 -24.83
CA GLU A 248 -51.50 6.81 -24.43
C GLU A 248 -51.83 7.83 -25.53
N ALA A 249 -50.81 8.40 -26.19
CA ALA A 249 -50.98 9.34 -27.30
C ALA A 249 -51.62 8.67 -28.52
N GLU A 250 -51.16 7.48 -28.91
CA GLU A 250 -51.74 6.68 -30.00
C GLU A 250 -53.19 6.29 -29.70
N ALA A 251 -53.49 5.85 -28.47
CA ALA A 251 -54.86 5.55 -28.05
C ALA A 251 -55.77 6.78 -28.02
N ARG A 252 -55.22 7.97 -27.70
CA ARG A 252 -55.96 9.24 -27.76
C ARG A 252 -56.23 9.66 -29.20
N GLN A 253 -55.22 9.62 -30.06
CA GLN A 253 -55.34 9.90 -31.49
C GLN A 253 -56.36 8.98 -32.14
N LYS A 254 -56.31 7.67 -31.85
CA LYS A 254 -57.27 6.70 -32.38
C LYS A 254 -58.70 7.01 -31.94
N ARG A 255 -58.92 7.35 -30.66
CA ARG A 255 -60.24 7.78 -30.16
C ARG A 255 -60.74 9.06 -30.82
N GLU A 256 -59.88 10.05 -31.03
CA GLU A 256 -60.24 11.28 -31.73
C GLU A 256 -60.60 11.01 -33.19
N VAL A 257 -59.83 10.18 -33.91
CA VAL A 257 -60.12 9.77 -35.29
C VAL A 257 -61.44 9.01 -35.38
N ASP A 258 -61.70 8.07 -34.47
CA ASP A 258 -62.94 7.30 -34.45
C ASP A 258 -64.15 8.20 -34.14
N THR A 259 -63.99 9.18 -33.24
CA THR A 259 -65.03 10.16 -32.91
C THR A 259 -65.33 11.08 -34.10
N ILE A 260 -64.30 11.58 -34.79
CA ILE A 260 -64.45 12.40 -35.99
C ILE A 260 -65.13 11.58 -37.10
N ARG A 261 -64.68 10.35 -37.35
CA ARG A 261 -65.32 9.46 -38.33
C ARG A 261 -66.79 9.21 -38.02
N ALA A 262 -67.14 8.93 -36.76
CA ALA A 262 -68.51 8.73 -36.35
C ALA A 262 -69.38 9.99 -36.57
N ARG A 263 -68.82 11.18 -36.30
CA ARG A 263 -69.50 12.46 -36.52
C ARG A 263 -69.72 12.76 -38.00
N GLU A 264 -68.68 12.59 -38.83
CA GLU A 264 -68.74 12.80 -40.28
C GLU A 264 -69.72 11.81 -40.95
N GLN A 265 -69.72 10.54 -40.50
CA GLN A 265 -70.69 9.54 -40.98
C GLN A 265 -72.14 9.91 -40.59
N ALA A 266 -72.36 10.39 -39.37
CA ALA A 266 -73.68 10.83 -38.92
C ALA A 266 -74.19 12.05 -39.71
N GLU A 267 -73.33 13.04 -39.98
CA GLU A 267 -73.68 14.19 -40.84
C GLU A 267 -73.94 13.75 -42.28
N THR A 268 -73.10 12.86 -42.84
CA THR A 268 -73.31 12.33 -44.19
C THR A 268 -74.65 11.62 -44.31
N LEU A 269 -75.01 10.77 -43.34
CA LEU A 269 -76.29 10.07 -43.30
C LEU A 269 -77.47 11.05 -43.18
N LYS A 270 -77.34 12.08 -42.33
CA LYS A 270 -78.36 13.12 -42.17
C LYS A 270 -78.61 13.86 -43.48
N VAL A 271 -77.55 14.29 -44.16
CA VAL A 271 -77.64 14.97 -45.46
C VAL A 271 -78.25 14.04 -46.52
N GLN A 272 -77.88 12.76 -46.55
CA GLN A 272 -78.46 11.78 -47.47
C GLN A 272 -79.97 11.61 -47.26
N GLU A 273 -80.42 11.50 -46.01
CA GLU A 273 -81.86 11.39 -45.70
C GLU A 273 -82.62 12.70 -45.99
N GLU A 274 -82.03 13.87 -45.75
CA GLU A 274 -82.62 15.16 -46.13
C GLU A 274 -82.79 15.28 -47.66
N GLN A 275 -81.77 14.91 -48.44
CA GLN A 275 -81.85 14.90 -49.90
C GLN A 275 -82.89 13.89 -50.41
N ARG A 276 -83.00 12.73 -49.76
CA ARG A 276 -84.01 11.72 -50.09
C ARG A 276 -85.43 12.22 -49.81
N GLN A 277 -85.66 12.87 -48.67
CA GLN A 277 -86.96 13.48 -48.36
C GLN A 277 -87.35 14.55 -49.39
N LEU A 278 -86.39 15.39 -49.81
CA LEU A 278 -86.64 16.39 -50.86
C LEU A 278 -87.03 15.74 -52.20
N ALA A 279 -86.33 14.68 -52.60
CA ALA A 279 -86.62 13.95 -53.83
C ALA A 279 -87.99 13.24 -53.78
N GLU A 280 -88.35 12.61 -52.66
CA GLU A 280 -89.65 11.96 -52.48
C GLU A 280 -90.78 13.00 -52.48
N ASN A 281 -90.61 14.15 -51.82
CA ASN A 281 -91.62 15.22 -51.83
C ASN A 281 -91.85 15.74 -53.25
N ALA A 282 -90.80 16.00 -54.02
CA ALA A 282 -90.92 16.44 -55.41
C ALA A 282 -91.60 15.38 -56.30
N ARG A 283 -91.35 14.09 -56.05
CA ARG A 283 -92.00 12.98 -56.75
C ARG A 283 -93.50 12.90 -56.41
N ILE A 284 -93.86 13.05 -55.14
CA ILE A 284 -95.26 13.01 -54.69
C ILE A 284 -96.04 14.18 -55.30
N GLU A 285 -95.49 15.40 -55.29
CA GLU A 285 -96.13 16.56 -55.91
C GLU A 285 -96.34 16.35 -57.42
N ALA A 286 -95.34 15.83 -58.13
CA ALA A 286 -95.45 15.51 -59.55
C ALA A 286 -96.54 14.44 -59.82
N GLN A 287 -96.60 13.39 -58.99
CA GLN A 287 -97.58 12.32 -59.12
C GLN A 287 -99.01 12.83 -58.85
N GLN A 288 -99.21 13.64 -57.81
CA GLN A 288 -100.50 14.26 -57.51
C GLN A 288 -101.03 15.08 -58.69
N LEU A 289 -100.14 15.83 -59.37
CA LEU A 289 -100.52 16.63 -60.53
C LEU A 289 -100.94 15.79 -61.74
N ILE A 290 -100.30 14.64 -61.94
CA ILE A 290 -100.67 13.66 -62.99
C ILE A 290 -102.03 13.04 -62.66
N ASP A 291 -102.21 12.58 -61.43
CA ASP A 291 -103.43 11.89 -61.00
C ASP A 291 -104.66 12.81 -61.10
N ILE A 292 -104.52 14.11 -60.77
CA ILE A 292 -105.60 15.11 -60.94
C ILE A 292 -105.97 15.28 -62.41
N ARG A 293 -104.99 15.29 -63.33
CA ARG A 293 -105.25 15.39 -64.77
C ARG A 293 -105.91 14.13 -65.33
N GLU A 294 -105.48 12.96 -64.88
CA GLU A 294 -106.07 11.66 -65.24
C GLU A 294 -107.54 11.58 -64.81
N GLN A 295 -107.84 11.98 -63.56
CA GLN A 295 -109.21 12.03 -63.02
C GLN A 295 -110.12 12.98 -63.82
N ASN A 296 -109.63 14.15 -64.20
CA ASN A 296 -110.41 15.08 -65.04
C ASN A 296 -110.72 14.49 -66.41
N ARG A 297 -109.75 13.79 -67.04
CA ARG A 297 -109.96 13.11 -68.33
C ARG A 297 -111.00 12.01 -68.24
N LEU A 298 -110.94 11.15 -67.21
CA LEU A 298 -111.91 10.06 -67.02
C LEU A 298 -113.34 10.59 -66.87
N ARG A 299 -113.49 11.71 -66.16
CA ARG A 299 -114.79 12.35 -65.94
C ARG A 299 -115.43 12.86 -67.23
N GLU A 300 -114.64 13.35 -68.18
CA GLU A 300 -115.15 13.75 -69.51
C GLU A 300 -115.61 12.55 -70.36
N VAL A 301 -114.89 11.42 -70.27
CA VAL A 301 -115.24 10.19 -71.00
C VAL A 301 -116.55 9.58 -70.48
N GLU A 302 -116.73 9.55 -69.16
CA GLU A 302 -117.95 8.98 -68.53
C GLU A 302 -119.22 9.75 -68.91
N VAL A 303 -119.13 11.08 -69.00
CA VAL A 303 -120.24 11.94 -69.46
C VAL A 303 -120.62 11.65 -70.92
N ALA A 304 -119.64 11.33 -71.76
CA ALA A 304 -119.90 10.98 -73.16
C ALA A 304 -120.57 9.60 -73.30
N GLU A 305 -120.16 8.61 -72.51
CA GLU A 305 -120.75 7.27 -72.54
C GLU A 305 -122.22 7.24 -72.08
N GLN A 306 -122.56 7.96 -71.00
CA GLN A 306 -123.94 8.02 -70.51
C GLN A 306 -124.92 8.60 -71.54
N ASN A 307 -124.48 9.59 -72.32
CA ASN A 307 -125.29 10.13 -73.41
C ASN A 307 -125.54 9.10 -74.52
N ARG A 308 -124.56 8.24 -74.82
CA ARG A 308 -124.70 7.17 -75.82
C ARG A 308 -125.68 6.09 -75.35
N GLN A 309 -125.64 5.71 -74.08
CA GLN A 309 -126.50 4.65 -73.53
C GLN A 309 -128.00 5.02 -73.55
N ARG A 310 -128.34 6.30 -73.32
CA ARG A 310 -129.74 6.76 -73.40
C ARG A 310 -130.34 6.63 -74.80
N ALA A 311 -129.53 6.81 -75.85
CA ALA A 311 -130.01 6.66 -77.22
C ALA A 311 -130.35 5.19 -77.58
N VAL A 312 -129.59 4.23 -77.05
CA VAL A 312 -129.77 2.80 -77.35
C VAL A 312 -130.99 2.20 -76.63
N ALA A 313 -131.31 2.65 -75.42
CA ALA A 313 -132.43 2.10 -74.65
C ALA A 313 -133.81 2.31 -75.31
N ILE A 314 -133.99 3.38 -76.08
CA ILE A 314 -135.27 3.73 -76.73
C ILE A 314 -135.59 2.78 -77.90
N GLU A 315 -134.58 2.28 -78.61
CA GLU A 315 -134.75 1.33 -79.73
C GLU A 315 -135.17 -0.07 -79.25
N VAL A 316 -134.66 -0.50 -78.08
CA VAL A 316 -134.87 -1.85 -77.54
C VAL A 316 -136.34 -2.09 -77.11
N GLU A 317 -137.03 -1.06 -76.61
CA GLU A 317 -138.41 -1.20 -76.14
C GLU A 317 -139.40 -1.52 -77.28
N ARG A 318 -139.12 -1.03 -78.50
CA ARG A 318 -139.98 -1.24 -79.67
C ARG A 318 -140.00 -2.71 -80.14
N VAL A 319 -138.87 -3.41 -79.97
CA VAL A 319 -138.67 -4.79 -80.43
C VAL A 319 -139.29 -5.81 -79.46
N ALA A 320 -139.34 -5.52 -78.16
CA ALA A 320 -139.87 -6.43 -77.16
C ALA A 320 -141.37 -6.72 -77.33
N ARG A 321 -142.15 -5.75 -77.81
CA ARG A 321 -143.62 -5.88 -77.97
C ARG A 321 -144.02 -6.85 -79.10
N ALA A 322 -143.13 -7.09 -80.07
CA ALA A 322 -143.40 -8.01 -81.18
C ALA A 322 -143.24 -9.49 -80.80
N ARG A 323 -142.41 -9.81 -79.78
CA ARG A 323 -142.10 -11.21 -79.39
C ARG A 323 -143.18 -11.92 -78.56
N GLN A 324 -144.11 -11.20 -77.93
CA GLN A 324 -145.08 -11.82 -77.00
C GLN A 324 -146.26 -12.55 -77.66
N LEU A 325 -146.48 -12.39 -78.97
CA LEU A 325 -147.60 -13.05 -79.67
C LEU A 325 -147.28 -14.47 -80.17
N GLU A 326 -146.01 -14.84 -80.27
CA GLU A 326 -145.58 -16.11 -80.90
C GLU A 326 -145.39 -17.26 -79.90
N GLN A 327 -145.42 -16.99 -78.59
CA GLN A 327 -145.16 -17.98 -77.53
C GLN A 327 -146.40 -18.74 -77.00
N VAL A 328 -147.61 -18.49 -77.50
CA VAL A 328 -148.83 -19.19 -77.01
C VAL A 328 -149.13 -20.47 -77.81
N THR A 329 -148.43 -20.73 -78.91
CA THR A 329 -148.70 -21.88 -79.80
C THR A 329 -147.77 -23.07 -79.61
N THR A 330 -146.70 -22.96 -78.83
CA THR A 330 -145.69 -24.03 -78.69
C THR A 330 -145.80 -24.84 -77.39
N ASP A 331 -146.62 -24.42 -76.43
CA ASP A 331 -146.70 -25.06 -75.10
C ASP A 331 -147.78 -26.16 -74.97
N ARG A 332 -148.25 -26.75 -76.09
CA ARG A 332 -149.31 -27.79 -76.09
C ARG A 332 -148.92 -29.15 -76.67
N GLU A 333 -147.64 -29.41 -76.89
CA GLU A 333 -147.12 -30.74 -77.21
C GLU A 333 -145.86 -30.98 -76.37
N VAL A 334 -145.65 -32.21 -75.92
CA VAL A 334 -144.52 -32.67 -75.08
C VAL A 334 -144.77 -32.59 -73.56
N GLN A 335 -145.89 -33.18 -73.13
CA GLN A 335 -145.93 -34.06 -71.96
C GLN A 335 -146.38 -35.45 -72.42
N LEU A 336 -145.53 -36.46 -72.13
CA LEU A 336 -145.68 -37.93 -72.29
C LEU A 336 -145.01 -38.59 -73.51
N GLN A 337 -144.33 -39.69 -73.17
CA GLN A 337 -143.72 -40.76 -73.98
C GLN A 337 -142.26 -40.55 -74.43
N GLY A 338 -141.31 -41.41 -74.04
CA GLY A 338 -141.43 -42.68 -73.36
C GLY A 338 -140.11 -43.15 -72.76
N VAL A 339 -140.25 -43.87 -71.66
CA VAL A 339 -139.21 -44.54 -70.87
C VAL A 339 -138.75 -45.81 -71.61
N GLU A 340 -137.51 -46.24 -71.31
CA GLU A 340 -136.81 -47.51 -71.61
C GLU A 340 -135.69 -47.43 -72.66
N ARG A 341 -134.49 -47.03 -72.20
CA ARG A 341 -133.26 -47.79 -72.50
C ARG A 341 -132.45 -47.93 -71.22
N ASP A 342 -132.28 -49.20 -70.85
CA ASP A 342 -131.99 -49.69 -69.52
C ASP A 342 -130.55 -49.53 -69.02
N LYS A 343 -130.49 -49.65 -67.69
CA LYS A 343 -129.33 -49.99 -66.88
C LYS A 343 -128.86 -51.44 -67.12
N VAL A 344 -127.56 -51.63 -66.83
CA VAL A 344 -126.83 -52.84 -66.41
C VAL A 344 -126.22 -53.72 -67.50
N VAL A 345 -124.89 -53.62 -67.64
CA VAL A 345 -123.82 -54.67 -67.61
C VAL A 345 -122.53 -53.85 -67.41
N GLU A 346 -121.69 -53.90 -66.36
CA GLU A 346 -121.09 -54.96 -65.52
C GLU A 346 -120.41 -56.10 -66.27
N ASN A 347 -119.20 -55.86 -66.78
CA ASN A 347 -118.02 -56.69 -66.50
C ASN A 347 -116.79 -56.19 -67.27
N GLY A 348 -115.65 -56.13 -66.59
CA GLY A 348 -114.38 -55.77 -67.23
C GLY A 348 -113.27 -55.25 -66.32
N LYS A 349 -113.19 -55.73 -65.07
CA LYS A 349 -111.89 -55.81 -64.39
C LYS A 349 -111.36 -57.22 -64.59
N MET A 350 -110.29 -57.33 -65.36
CA MET A 350 -109.01 -57.98 -65.04
C MET A 350 -108.22 -58.07 -66.34
N ASP A 351 -107.08 -57.38 -66.39
CA ASP A 351 -105.84 -58.04 -66.78
C ASP A 351 -104.63 -57.21 -66.34
N VAL A 352 -104.04 -57.70 -65.26
CA VAL A 352 -102.65 -57.51 -64.87
C VAL A 352 -101.85 -58.53 -65.66
N ALA A 353 -101.10 -58.11 -66.67
CA ALA A 353 -99.99 -58.88 -67.23
C ALA A 353 -99.15 -57.99 -68.15
N ASN A 354 -98.14 -57.31 -67.59
CA ASN A 354 -96.78 -57.15 -68.14
C ASN A 354 -95.97 -56.07 -67.40
N ILE A 355 -95.96 -56.16 -66.06
CA ILE A 355 -94.85 -55.69 -65.23
C ILE A 355 -94.30 -56.94 -64.53
N THR A 356 -93.47 -57.74 -65.20
CA THR A 356 -92.57 -58.74 -64.57
C THR A 356 -91.68 -59.41 -65.62
N ARG A 357 -90.64 -58.71 -66.12
CA ARG A 357 -89.43 -59.40 -66.66
C ARG A 357 -88.13 -58.58 -66.79
N GLU A 358 -88.10 -57.28 -66.49
CA GLU A 358 -86.84 -56.49 -66.65
C GLU A 358 -86.30 -55.83 -65.37
N ARG A 359 -86.81 -56.18 -64.19
CA ARG A 359 -86.33 -55.58 -62.94
C ARG A 359 -85.85 -56.59 -61.88
N ILE A 360 -85.25 -57.69 -62.34
CA ILE A 360 -84.59 -58.70 -61.47
C ILE A 360 -83.08 -58.82 -61.77
N ALA A 361 -82.58 -58.17 -62.83
CA ALA A 361 -81.15 -58.17 -63.16
C ALA A 361 -80.35 -57.00 -62.55
N ILE A 362 -81.03 -55.94 -62.07
CA ILE A 362 -80.38 -54.72 -61.54
C ILE A 362 -80.34 -54.71 -60.00
N ASP A 363 -81.35 -55.29 -59.33
CA ASP A 363 -81.37 -55.29 -57.86
C ASP A 363 -80.37 -56.31 -57.27
N LYS A 364 -80.00 -57.35 -58.02
CA LYS A 364 -79.02 -58.36 -57.58
C LYS A 364 -77.57 -57.88 -57.69
N THR A 365 -77.26 -56.99 -58.63
CA THR A 365 -75.93 -56.40 -58.82
C THR A 365 -75.69 -55.23 -57.87
N VAL A 366 -76.71 -54.41 -57.58
CA VAL A 366 -76.58 -53.31 -56.62
C VAL A 366 -76.47 -53.83 -55.17
N ALA A 367 -77.20 -54.90 -54.82
CA ALA A 367 -77.10 -55.50 -53.47
C ALA A 367 -75.73 -56.14 -53.18
N GLN A 368 -75.09 -56.77 -54.18
CA GLN A 368 -73.74 -57.37 -54.01
C GLN A 368 -72.64 -56.31 -53.87
N GLU A 369 -72.76 -55.18 -54.57
CA GLU A 369 -71.81 -54.07 -54.44
C GLU A 369 -72.06 -53.25 -53.17
N GLU A 370 -73.30 -53.08 -52.72
CA GLU A 370 -73.60 -52.45 -51.43
C GLU A 370 -73.11 -53.29 -50.23
N GLU A 371 -73.18 -54.61 -50.28
CA GLU A 371 -72.59 -55.48 -49.24
C GLU A 371 -71.06 -55.41 -49.23
N ARG A 372 -70.37 -55.43 -50.39
CA ARG A 372 -68.91 -55.26 -50.45
C ARG A 372 -68.45 -53.89 -49.96
N ILE A 373 -69.18 -52.82 -50.27
CA ILE A 373 -68.87 -51.48 -49.77
C ILE A 373 -69.08 -51.40 -48.26
N LYS A 374 -70.12 -52.06 -47.71
CA LYS A 374 -70.33 -52.15 -46.25
C LYS A 374 -69.22 -52.96 -45.57
N GLU A 375 -68.82 -54.09 -46.14
CA GLU A 375 -67.75 -54.94 -45.60
C GLU A 375 -66.41 -54.19 -45.58
N VAL A 376 -66.03 -53.53 -46.69
CA VAL A 376 -64.79 -52.73 -46.76
C VAL A 376 -64.84 -51.53 -45.80
N ARG A 377 -66.00 -50.88 -45.61
CA ARG A 377 -66.14 -49.80 -44.62
C ARG A 377 -66.02 -50.31 -43.19
N GLN A 378 -66.65 -51.44 -42.86
CA GLN A 378 -66.57 -52.04 -41.53
C GLN A 378 -65.16 -52.53 -41.19
N VAL A 379 -64.46 -53.14 -42.15
CA VAL A 379 -63.06 -53.56 -41.99
C VAL A 379 -62.13 -52.35 -41.85
N ALA A 380 -62.28 -51.31 -42.69
CA ALA A 380 -61.45 -50.10 -42.61
C ALA A 380 -61.73 -49.28 -41.34
N GLU A 381 -62.97 -49.28 -40.83
CA GLU A 381 -63.33 -48.64 -39.57
C GLU A 381 -62.79 -49.43 -38.37
N ALA A 382 -62.86 -50.75 -38.39
CA ALA A 382 -62.23 -51.61 -37.39
C ALA A 382 -60.71 -51.47 -37.36
N ASP A 383 -60.04 -51.42 -38.53
CA ASP A 383 -58.59 -51.22 -38.62
C ASP A 383 -58.17 -49.83 -38.16
N ARG A 384 -58.95 -48.78 -38.47
CA ARG A 384 -58.72 -47.43 -37.92
C ARG A 384 -58.91 -47.38 -36.41
N LEU A 385 -59.96 -47.99 -35.86
CA LEU A 385 -60.18 -48.08 -34.42
C LEU A 385 -59.04 -48.85 -33.72
N LYS A 386 -58.55 -49.93 -34.33
CA LYS A 386 -57.40 -50.67 -33.83
C LYS A 386 -56.11 -49.83 -33.86
N GLN A 387 -55.88 -49.08 -34.94
CA GLN A 387 -54.73 -48.15 -35.01
C GLN A 387 -54.85 -47.01 -33.99
N VAL A 388 -56.03 -46.40 -33.84
CA VAL A 388 -56.25 -45.33 -32.85
C VAL A 388 -56.05 -45.85 -31.43
N THR A 389 -56.54 -47.05 -31.10
CA THR A 389 -56.35 -47.64 -29.77
C THR A 389 -54.89 -48.03 -29.49
N ILE A 390 -54.15 -48.51 -30.49
CA ILE A 390 -52.70 -48.75 -30.34
C ILE A 390 -51.95 -47.43 -30.18
N LEU A 391 -52.27 -46.41 -30.99
CA LEU A 391 -51.61 -45.11 -30.92
C LEU A 391 -51.89 -44.40 -29.59
N GLU A 392 -53.13 -44.48 -29.09
CA GLU A 392 -53.48 -43.96 -27.77
C GLU A 392 -52.79 -44.72 -26.63
N ALA A 393 -52.65 -46.04 -26.75
CA ALA A 393 -51.92 -46.85 -25.79
C ALA A 393 -50.41 -46.50 -25.80
N GLU A 394 -49.81 -46.32 -26.98
CA GLU A 394 -48.42 -45.89 -27.15
C GLU A 394 -48.21 -44.46 -26.64
N ALA A 395 -49.11 -43.53 -26.95
CA ALA A 395 -49.05 -42.15 -26.48
C ALA A 395 -49.15 -42.08 -24.95
N LYS A 396 -50.08 -42.83 -24.33
CA LYS A 396 -50.19 -42.91 -22.87
C LYS A 396 -48.96 -43.57 -22.23
N ALA A 397 -48.40 -44.60 -22.86
CA ALA A 397 -47.19 -45.25 -22.38
C ALA A 397 -45.96 -44.32 -22.46
N GLN A 398 -45.83 -43.56 -23.55
CA GLN A 398 -44.77 -42.55 -23.72
C GLN A 398 -44.95 -41.37 -22.77
N GLU A 399 -46.18 -40.89 -22.55
CA GLU A 399 -46.47 -39.83 -21.59
C GLU A 399 -46.10 -40.27 -20.16
N LEU A 400 -46.49 -41.49 -19.76
CA LEU A 400 -46.13 -42.05 -18.46
C LEU A 400 -44.62 -42.26 -18.32
N LEU A 401 -43.94 -42.74 -19.37
CA LEU A 401 -42.49 -42.91 -19.37
C LEU A 401 -41.78 -41.56 -19.20
N VAL A 402 -42.16 -40.55 -20.00
CA VAL A 402 -41.57 -39.21 -19.93
C VAL A 402 -41.84 -38.58 -18.57
N ARG A 403 -43.06 -38.71 -18.05
CA ARG A 403 -43.41 -38.21 -16.71
C ARG A 403 -42.59 -38.89 -15.62
N GLN A 404 -42.45 -40.21 -15.64
CA GLN A 404 -41.65 -40.94 -14.65
C GLN A 404 -40.16 -40.61 -14.74
N VAL A 405 -39.60 -40.49 -15.95
CA VAL A 405 -38.20 -40.11 -16.15
C VAL A 405 -37.96 -38.66 -15.70
N LYS A 406 -38.89 -37.74 -15.99
CA LYS A 406 -38.79 -36.34 -15.56
C LYS A 406 -38.97 -36.18 -14.06
N ASP A 407 -39.91 -36.90 -13.45
CA ASP A 407 -40.09 -36.92 -11.99
C ASP A 407 -38.86 -37.53 -11.30
N ALA A 408 -38.27 -38.59 -11.85
CA ALA A 408 -37.03 -39.18 -11.34
C ALA A 408 -35.83 -38.23 -11.47
N GLN A 409 -35.66 -37.58 -12.63
CA GLN A 409 -34.63 -36.57 -12.86
C GLN A 409 -34.80 -35.37 -11.92
N ALA A 410 -36.03 -34.89 -11.72
CA ALA A 410 -36.33 -33.79 -10.81
C ALA A 410 -36.05 -34.16 -9.34
N ARG A 411 -36.34 -35.40 -8.94
CA ARG A 411 -35.99 -35.89 -7.60
C ARG A 411 -34.48 -36.04 -7.42
N GLU A 412 -33.75 -36.50 -8.43
CA GLU A 412 -32.30 -36.62 -8.41
C GLU A 412 -31.63 -35.25 -8.30
N THR A 413 -32.06 -34.27 -9.10
CA THR A 413 -31.52 -32.90 -9.03
C THR A 413 -31.88 -32.24 -7.71
N ALA A 414 -33.12 -32.37 -7.22
CA ALA A 414 -33.52 -31.86 -5.91
C ALA A 414 -32.71 -32.49 -4.76
N ALA A 415 -32.41 -33.79 -4.82
CA ALA A 415 -31.58 -34.46 -3.84
C ALA A 415 -30.12 -33.98 -3.89
N LYS A 416 -29.55 -33.80 -5.10
CA LYS A 416 -28.21 -33.21 -5.28
C LYS A 416 -28.13 -31.79 -4.73
N HIS A 417 -29.12 -30.95 -5.03
CA HIS A 417 -29.17 -29.58 -4.51
C HIS A 417 -29.32 -29.54 -2.99
N ARG A 418 -30.17 -30.40 -2.40
CA ARG A 418 -30.27 -30.52 -0.93
C ARG A 418 -28.98 -31.01 -0.29
N ALA A 419 -28.29 -31.98 -0.91
CA ALA A 419 -27.01 -32.46 -0.41
C ALA A 419 -25.96 -31.33 -0.43
N VAL A 420 -25.89 -30.57 -1.53
CA VAL A 420 -25.01 -29.40 -1.63
C VAL A 420 -25.39 -28.36 -0.56
N GLU A 421 -26.66 -27.99 -0.45
CA GLU A 421 -27.18 -27.04 0.55
C GLU A 421 -26.81 -27.44 1.98
N LEU A 422 -26.98 -28.71 2.35
CA LEU A 422 -26.56 -29.23 3.66
C LEU A 422 -25.05 -29.12 3.88
N THR A 423 -24.23 -29.42 2.86
CA THR A 423 -22.77 -29.28 2.98
C THR A 423 -22.33 -27.83 3.08
N THR A 424 -22.94 -26.91 2.32
CA THR A 424 -22.63 -25.47 2.41
C THR A 424 -23.08 -24.88 3.74
N LEU A 425 -24.25 -25.28 4.25
CA LEU A 425 -24.72 -24.86 5.57
C LEU A 425 -23.79 -25.37 6.68
N ALA A 426 -23.42 -26.66 6.65
CA ALA A 426 -22.49 -27.22 7.62
C ALA A 426 -21.09 -26.56 7.56
N GLN A 427 -20.58 -26.27 6.37
CA GLN A 427 -19.32 -25.56 6.16
C GLN A 427 -19.41 -24.11 6.70
N ALA A 428 -20.51 -23.41 6.41
CA ALA A 428 -20.75 -22.06 6.89
C ALA A 428 -20.87 -22.01 8.43
N GLU A 429 -21.55 -22.97 9.04
CA GLU A 429 -21.64 -23.11 10.51
C GLU A 429 -20.26 -23.40 11.13
N HIS A 430 -19.46 -24.28 10.53
CA HIS A 430 -18.11 -24.58 10.99
C HIS A 430 -17.19 -23.35 10.91
N GLU A 431 -17.25 -22.60 9.80
CA GLU A 431 -16.49 -21.36 9.62
C GLU A 431 -16.96 -20.24 10.57
N ALA A 432 -18.27 -20.12 10.80
CA ALA A 432 -18.83 -19.17 11.76
C ALA A 432 -18.38 -19.50 13.19
N ALA A 433 -18.41 -20.78 13.59
CA ALA A 433 -17.91 -21.24 14.87
C ALA A 433 -16.40 -21.00 15.03
N GLY A 434 -15.61 -21.25 13.97
CA GLY A 434 -14.18 -20.96 13.91
C GLY A 434 -13.89 -19.46 14.14
N LYS A 435 -14.57 -18.59 13.39
CA LYS A 435 -14.44 -17.12 13.52
C LYS A 435 -14.88 -16.62 14.90
N GLN A 436 -15.93 -17.19 15.49
CA GLN A 436 -16.34 -16.85 16.85
C GLN A 436 -15.32 -17.31 17.90
N ALA A 437 -14.69 -18.48 17.71
CA ALA A 437 -13.63 -18.95 18.59
C ALA A 437 -12.38 -18.07 18.49
N GLU A 438 -11.99 -17.66 17.29
CA GLU A 438 -10.90 -16.70 17.06
C GLU A 438 -11.22 -15.33 17.66
N ALA A 439 -12.43 -14.82 17.47
CA ALA A 439 -12.86 -13.56 18.08
C ALA A 439 -12.79 -13.62 19.61
N LYS A 440 -13.19 -14.74 20.24
CA LYS A 440 -13.06 -14.94 21.69
C LYS A 440 -11.60 -15.03 22.15
N LYS A 441 -10.72 -15.69 21.38
CA LYS A 441 -9.28 -15.71 21.67
C LYS A 441 -8.69 -14.29 21.57
N LEU A 442 -9.03 -13.56 20.52
CA LEU A 442 -8.58 -12.19 20.30
C LEU A 442 -9.06 -11.25 21.41
N LEU A 443 -10.31 -11.37 21.86
CA LEU A 443 -10.84 -10.62 23.00
C LEU A 443 -10.13 -10.99 24.31
N ALA A 444 -9.83 -12.28 24.53
CA ALA A 444 -9.09 -12.72 25.71
C ALA A 444 -7.63 -12.20 25.70
N ASP A 445 -6.99 -12.15 24.53
CA ASP A 445 -5.66 -11.56 24.36
C ASP A 445 -5.71 -10.04 24.48
N GLY A 446 -6.76 -9.38 23.98
CA GLY A 446 -7.02 -7.95 24.17
C GLY A 446 -7.18 -7.59 25.64
N ILE A 447 -7.96 -8.35 26.41
CA ILE A 447 -8.11 -8.17 27.87
C ILE A 447 -6.78 -8.43 28.60
N ARG A 448 -5.98 -9.40 28.14
CA ARG A 448 -4.64 -9.67 28.70
C ARG A 448 -3.69 -8.51 28.42
N ALA A 449 -3.74 -7.94 27.22
CA ALA A 449 -2.96 -6.78 26.82
C ALA A 449 -3.39 -5.51 27.58
N GLU A 450 -4.68 -5.26 27.75
CA GLU A 450 -5.20 -4.13 28.54
C GLU A 450 -4.78 -4.22 30.01
N LYS A 451 -4.82 -5.42 30.62
CA LYS A 451 -4.34 -5.62 31.99
C LYS A 451 -2.82 -5.54 32.12
N ALA A 452 -2.08 -5.86 31.06
CA ALA A 452 -0.61 -5.74 31.02
C ALA A 452 -0.13 -4.32 30.66
N ALA A 453 -0.98 -3.48 30.06
CA ALA A 453 -0.64 -2.14 29.60
C ALA A 453 -0.10 -1.20 30.70
N PRO A 454 -0.61 -1.17 31.94
CA PRO A 454 -0.03 -0.34 33.00
C PRO A 454 1.39 -0.79 33.37
N GLY A 455 1.62 -2.10 33.45
CA GLY A 455 2.94 -2.67 33.79
C GLY A 455 3.97 -2.52 32.66
N LEU A 456 3.54 -2.61 31.40
CA LEU A 456 4.37 -2.36 30.22
C LEU A 456 4.68 -0.87 30.05
N ALA A 457 3.74 0.03 30.35
CA ALA A 457 3.99 1.47 30.33
C ALA A 457 5.02 1.87 31.41
N ASP A 458 4.90 1.37 32.64
CA ASP A 458 5.87 1.63 33.70
C ASP A 458 7.27 1.05 33.38
N ALA A 459 7.32 -0.12 32.75
CA ALA A 459 8.57 -0.73 32.28
C ALA A 459 9.20 0.07 31.13
N GLN A 460 8.40 0.50 30.14
CA GLN A 460 8.87 1.31 29.02
C GLN A 460 9.31 2.71 29.45
N VAL A 461 8.67 3.32 30.45
CA VAL A 461 9.10 4.61 31.00
C VAL A 461 10.46 4.44 31.71
N LYS A 462 10.68 3.34 32.44
CA LYS A 462 11.99 3.02 33.04
C LYS A 462 13.06 2.72 32.01
N GLU A 463 12.72 1.98 30.96
CA GLU A 463 13.65 1.63 29.89
C GLU A 463 13.99 2.85 29.02
N ALA A 464 13.01 3.69 28.69
CA ALA A 464 13.20 4.94 27.97
C ALA A 464 14.01 5.97 28.79
N SER A 465 13.82 6.02 30.12
CA SER A 465 14.64 6.86 30.99
C SER A 465 16.07 6.33 31.14
N ALA A 466 16.28 5.01 31.18
CA ALA A 466 17.61 4.40 31.15
C ALA A 466 18.33 4.65 29.80
N LEU A 467 17.62 4.48 28.67
CA LEU A 467 18.12 4.77 27.32
C LEU A 467 18.40 6.27 27.12
N ALA A 468 17.64 7.16 27.76
CA ALA A 468 17.91 8.60 27.72
C ALA A 468 19.21 8.94 28.47
N ILE A 469 19.44 8.34 29.64
CA ILE A 469 20.69 8.50 30.40
C ILE A 469 21.87 7.91 29.62
N GLU A 470 21.71 6.74 29.01
CA GLU A 470 22.73 6.11 28.16
C GLU A 470 23.05 6.97 26.94
N LYS A 471 22.04 7.52 26.25
CA LYS A 471 22.25 8.41 25.10
C LYS A 471 22.91 9.73 25.48
N VAL A 472 22.61 10.30 26.65
CA VAL A 472 23.32 11.48 27.17
C VAL A 472 24.78 11.13 27.46
N GLY A 473 25.05 9.97 28.08
CA GLY A 473 26.42 9.50 28.33
C GLY A 473 27.22 9.19 27.05
N ILE A 474 26.59 8.59 26.04
CA ILE A 474 27.21 8.32 24.73
C ILE A 474 27.45 9.62 23.94
N ALA A 475 26.57 10.61 24.06
CA ALA A 475 26.76 11.92 23.43
C ALA A 475 27.94 12.68 24.07
N GLU A 476 28.08 12.64 25.40
CA GLU A 476 29.24 13.20 26.10
C GLU A 476 30.55 12.48 25.74
N ALA A 477 30.53 11.15 25.62
CA ALA A 477 31.68 10.36 25.19
C ALA A 477 32.10 10.68 23.73
N ARG A 478 31.15 10.80 22.79
CA ARG A 478 31.45 11.17 21.39
C ARG A 478 31.99 12.59 21.25
N VAL A 479 31.60 13.53 22.12
CA VAL A 479 32.17 14.90 22.15
C VAL A 479 33.63 14.87 22.62
N ILE A 480 33.99 13.95 23.53
CA ILE A 480 35.36 13.75 23.99
C ILE A 480 36.21 13.05 22.91
N GLU A 481 35.65 12.04 22.23
CA GLU A 481 36.31 11.28 21.17
C GLU A 481 36.55 12.13 19.91
N ALA A 482 35.57 12.95 19.50
CA ALA A 482 35.74 13.89 18.40
C ALA A 482 36.77 15.02 18.71
N LYS A 483 36.93 15.39 19.98
CA LYS A 483 38.01 16.30 20.42
C LYS A 483 39.39 15.63 20.42
N ALA A 484 39.46 14.31 20.64
CA ALA A 484 40.69 13.52 20.60
C ALA A 484 41.18 13.27 19.15
N ASP A 485 40.27 13.00 18.21
CA ASP A 485 40.64 12.80 16.79
C ASP A 485 41.05 14.11 16.09
N ALA A 486 40.49 15.25 16.51
CA ALA A 486 40.92 16.56 16.04
C ALA A 486 42.34 16.93 16.53
N SER A 487 42.74 16.47 17.71
CA SER A 487 44.06 16.76 18.29
C SER A 487 45.18 15.87 17.75
N LEU A 488 44.89 14.65 17.27
CA LEU A 488 45.87 13.78 16.61
C LEU A 488 46.34 14.32 15.25
N LYS A 489 45.48 15.00 14.50
CA LYS A 489 45.86 15.66 13.23
C LYS A 489 46.64 16.97 13.41
N GLN A 490 46.61 17.57 14.60
CA GLN A 490 47.31 18.81 14.92
C GLN A 490 48.76 18.54 15.40
N GLY A 491 49.02 17.38 16.01
CA GLY A 491 50.32 17.01 16.60
C GLY A 491 51.48 16.85 15.62
N SER A 492 51.26 16.56 14.34
CA SER A 492 52.36 16.43 13.35
C SER A 492 52.96 17.77 12.94
N ASN A 493 52.24 18.88 13.14
CA ASN A 493 52.72 20.23 12.87
C ASN A 493 53.25 20.95 14.14
N GLU A 494 52.86 20.49 15.33
CA GLU A 494 53.23 21.10 16.61
C GLU A 494 54.67 20.78 17.05
N ALA A 495 55.26 19.67 16.61
CA ALA A 495 56.66 19.33 16.91
C ALA A 495 57.66 20.36 16.36
N ARG A 496 57.31 21.10 15.29
CA ARG A 496 58.16 22.14 14.69
C ARG A 496 57.98 23.51 15.35
N VAL A 497 56.82 23.76 15.94
CA VAL A 497 56.45 25.03 16.62
C VAL A 497 56.90 25.02 18.10
N LEU A 498 57.07 23.84 18.69
CA LEU A 498 57.48 23.69 20.09
C LEU A 498 58.92 24.18 20.37
N ALA A 499 59.79 24.19 19.36
CA ALA A 499 61.15 24.73 19.47
C ALA A 499 61.20 26.26 19.54
N GLU A 500 60.34 26.97 18.79
CA GLU A 500 60.28 28.45 18.81
C GLU A 500 59.50 28.98 20.04
N THR A 501 58.51 28.23 20.53
CA THR A 501 57.66 28.66 21.65
C THR A 501 58.34 28.59 23.03
N LEU A 502 59.35 27.74 23.21
CA LEU A 502 60.12 27.68 24.46
C LEU A 502 60.97 28.95 24.69
N GLN A 503 61.43 29.60 23.62
CA GLN A 503 62.19 30.85 23.70
C GLN A 503 61.28 32.06 24.01
N ALA A 504 60.01 32.01 23.60
CA ALA A 504 59.01 33.04 23.89
C ALA A 504 58.40 32.93 25.31
N LYS A 505 58.29 31.71 25.87
CA LYS A 505 57.75 31.47 27.22
C LYS A 505 58.62 32.06 28.34
N ALA A 506 59.93 32.10 28.17
CA ALA A 506 60.85 32.67 29.16
C ALA A 506 60.62 34.19 29.39
N GLN A 507 60.15 34.93 28.38
CA GLN A 507 59.84 36.36 28.50
C GLN A 507 58.42 36.63 29.02
N GLY A 508 57.49 35.68 28.86
CA GLY A 508 56.11 35.80 29.33
C GLY A 508 55.93 35.55 30.83
N GLU A 509 56.74 34.67 31.43
CA GLU A 509 56.64 34.34 32.86
C GLU A 509 57.07 35.49 33.79
N GLU A 510 57.98 36.37 33.33
CA GLU A 510 58.39 37.57 34.09
C GLU A 510 57.27 38.61 34.23
N GLN A 511 56.42 38.76 33.20
CA GLN A 511 55.28 39.70 33.25
C GLN A 511 54.07 39.13 33.99
N MET A 512 53.84 37.81 33.90
CA MET A 512 52.79 37.11 34.67
C MET A 512 53.06 37.15 36.18
N GLY A 513 54.33 37.16 36.61
CA GLY A 513 54.70 37.32 38.02
C GLY A 513 54.25 38.66 38.63
N LYS A 514 54.37 39.76 37.88
CA LYS A 514 53.96 41.11 38.32
C LYS A 514 52.43 41.26 38.39
N ALA A 515 51.69 40.60 37.51
CA ALA A 515 50.23 40.64 37.49
C ALA A 515 49.59 39.82 38.64
N LYS A 516 50.18 38.67 39.01
CA LYS A 516 49.68 37.83 40.11
C LYS A 516 49.84 38.48 41.49
N ALA A 517 50.87 39.29 41.69
CA ALA A 517 51.07 40.03 42.95
C ALA A 517 49.97 41.10 43.19
N SER A 518 49.56 41.82 42.15
CA SER A 518 48.49 42.83 42.22
C SER A 518 47.09 42.21 42.42
N ALA A 519 46.84 41.03 41.83
CA ALA A 519 45.58 40.30 42.02
C ALA A 519 45.44 39.75 43.45
N ALA A 520 46.52 39.26 44.06
CA ALA A 520 46.53 38.78 45.43
C ALA A 520 46.26 39.90 46.45
N GLU A 521 46.82 41.11 46.23
CA GLU A 521 46.56 42.29 47.05
C GLU A 521 45.07 42.72 47.01
N SER A 522 44.45 42.64 45.84
CA SER A 522 43.04 42.99 45.61
C SER A 522 42.07 42.02 46.29
N ILE A 523 42.40 40.71 46.27
CA ILE A 523 41.63 39.66 46.96
C ILE A 523 41.76 39.81 48.47
N GLY A 524 42.96 40.09 48.99
CA GLY A 524 43.18 40.33 50.42
C GLY A 524 42.40 41.54 50.96
N MET A 525 42.31 42.63 50.19
CA MET A 525 41.47 43.80 50.53
C MET A 525 39.96 43.46 50.54
N ALA A 526 39.51 42.62 49.61
CA ALA A 526 38.11 42.19 49.54
C ALA A 526 37.73 41.28 50.71
N GLU A 527 38.60 40.36 51.11
CA GLU A 527 38.39 39.49 52.27
C GLU A 527 38.37 40.30 53.59
N ALA A 528 39.23 41.31 53.72
CA ALA A 528 39.23 42.20 54.88
C ALA A 528 37.90 42.95 55.05
N VAL A 529 37.31 43.45 53.95
CA VAL A 529 36.00 44.15 53.97
C VAL A 529 34.86 43.18 54.31
N VAL A 530 34.92 41.93 53.86
CA VAL A 530 33.91 40.90 54.18
C VAL A 530 33.99 40.53 55.66
N VAL A 531 35.19 40.35 56.20
CA VAL A 531 35.41 40.07 57.63
C VAL A 531 34.94 41.24 58.49
N GLU A 532 35.23 42.48 58.12
CA GLU A 532 34.76 43.68 58.83
C GLU A 532 33.23 43.75 58.90
N LYS A 533 32.55 43.56 57.76
CA LYS A 533 31.08 43.57 57.70
C LYS A 533 30.46 42.42 58.49
N ARG A 534 31.09 41.25 58.52
CA ARG A 534 30.63 40.11 59.32
C ARG A 534 30.72 40.42 60.80
N LEU A 535 31.84 40.98 61.27
CA LEU A 535 32.04 41.35 62.68
C LEU A 535 31.10 42.46 63.13
N LEU A 536 30.83 43.46 62.26
CA LEU A 536 29.83 44.49 62.52
C LEU A 536 28.41 43.90 62.65
N ALA A 537 28.02 42.99 61.75
CA ALA A 537 26.72 42.32 61.83
C ALA A 537 26.59 41.43 63.08
N GLU A 538 27.67 40.79 63.51
CA GLU A 538 27.71 39.99 64.74
C GLU A 538 27.59 40.86 65.98
N ALA A 539 28.27 42.01 66.01
CA ALA A 539 28.17 42.99 67.09
C ALA A 539 26.74 43.58 67.21
N ASP A 540 26.12 43.95 66.08
CA ASP A 540 24.75 44.46 66.05
C ASP A 540 23.73 43.39 66.50
N GLY A 541 23.94 42.14 66.06
CA GLY A 541 23.15 40.98 66.48
C GLY A 541 23.27 40.67 67.97
N LEU A 542 24.48 40.77 68.53
CA LEU A 542 24.73 40.63 69.97
C LEU A 542 24.05 41.75 70.76
N THR A 543 24.14 42.99 70.28
CA THR A 543 23.53 44.16 70.94
C THR A 543 22.02 43.99 71.07
N ARG A 544 21.35 43.60 69.97
CA ARG A 544 19.90 43.32 69.98
C ARG A 544 19.54 42.12 70.86
N LYS A 545 20.40 41.10 70.93
CA LYS A 545 20.20 39.97 71.86
C LYS A 545 20.32 40.42 73.32
N PHE A 546 21.30 41.25 73.66
CA PHE A 546 21.44 41.77 75.03
C PHE A 546 20.27 42.68 75.42
N GLU A 547 19.77 43.51 74.50
CA GLU A 547 18.55 44.31 74.72
C GLU A 547 17.32 43.42 74.96
N ALA A 548 17.16 42.35 74.17
CA ALA A 548 16.08 41.38 74.35
C ALA A 548 16.18 40.62 75.69
N ILE A 549 17.39 40.26 76.13
CA ILE A 549 17.64 39.62 77.43
C ILE A 549 17.39 40.60 78.58
N GLY A 550 17.70 41.88 78.40
CA GLY A 550 17.42 42.95 79.37
C GLY A 550 15.93 43.17 79.60
N ALA A 551 15.09 42.90 78.60
CA ALA A 551 13.63 43.01 78.69
C ALA A 551 12.94 41.81 79.37
N LEU A 552 13.66 40.72 79.66
CA LEU A 552 13.12 39.55 80.37
C LEU A 552 13.08 39.76 81.88
N SER A 553 12.12 39.13 82.57
CA SER A 553 12.06 39.10 84.04
C SER A 553 13.21 38.30 84.64
N ASP A 554 13.61 38.56 85.89
CA ASP A 554 14.79 37.95 86.52
C ASP A 554 14.74 36.40 86.54
N SER A 555 13.55 35.78 86.68
CA SER A 555 13.42 34.32 86.60
C SER A 555 13.55 33.78 85.17
N ALA A 556 13.02 34.50 84.18
CA ALA A 556 13.13 34.13 82.76
C ALA A 556 14.57 34.31 82.27
N ARG A 557 15.25 35.39 82.71
CA ARG A 557 16.66 35.64 82.43
C ARG A 557 17.54 34.54 83.03
N GLY A 558 17.32 34.16 84.29
CA GLY A 558 18.05 33.06 84.92
C GLY A 558 17.85 31.71 84.20
N HIS A 559 16.65 31.44 83.67
CA HIS A 559 16.41 30.22 82.89
C HIS A 559 17.06 30.27 81.50
N GLU A 560 17.02 31.41 80.81
CA GLU A 560 17.72 31.62 79.53
C GLU A 560 19.25 31.56 79.72
N GLU A 561 19.81 32.19 80.74
CA GLU A 561 21.24 32.09 81.08
C GLU A 561 21.65 30.65 81.37
N PHE A 562 20.84 29.90 82.13
CA PHE A 562 21.08 28.49 82.38
C PHE A 562 20.99 27.63 81.11
N ARG A 563 20.01 27.90 80.25
CA ARG A 563 19.87 27.24 78.95
C ARG A 563 21.05 27.56 78.03
N MET A 564 21.49 28.82 77.98
CA MET A 564 22.66 29.25 77.20
C MET A 564 23.94 28.63 77.73
N LEU A 565 24.10 28.50 79.05
CA LEU A 565 25.21 27.78 79.67
C LEU A 565 25.22 26.31 79.26
N LEU A 566 24.05 25.64 79.28
CA LEU A 566 23.93 24.26 78.82
C LEU A 566 24.23 24.15 77.33
N ASP A 567 23.71 25.03 76.49
CA ASP A 567 23.93 25.01 75.04
C ASP A 567 25.39 25.31 74.68
N ASN A 568 26.03 26.26 75.38
CA ASN A 568 27.46 26.52 75.24
C ASN A 568 28.31 25.33 75.72
N SER A 569 27.94 24.70 76.83
CA SER A 569 28.64 23.50 77.31
C SER A 569 28.50 22.33 76.34
N LEU A 570 27.31 22.17 75.72
CA LEU A 570 27.05 21.17 74.68
C LEU A 570 27.86 21.46 73.43
N LYS A 571 27.91 22.71 72.97
CA LYS A 571 28.73 23.14 71.82
C LYS A 571 30.21 22.93 72.07
N GLN A 572 30.71 23.28 73.26
CA GLN A 572 32.10 23.01 73.65
C GLN A 572 32.38 21.50 73.69
N ALA A 573 31.46 20.70 74.24
CA ALA A 573 31.60 19.25 74.24
C ALA A 573 31.66 18.69 72.82
N LEU A 574 30.72 19.06 71.95
CA LEU A 574 30.69 18.63 70.55
C LEU A 574 31.94 19.07 69.78
N ALA A 575 32.36 20.33 69.91
CA ALA A 575 33.57 20.84 69.27
C ALA A 575 34.83 20.11 69.77
N SER A 576 34.90 19.77 71.07
CA SER A 576 36.01 18.98 71.61
C SER A 576 36.01 17.54 71.11
N ILE A 577 34.83 16.94 70.91
CA ILE A 577 34.67 15.60 70.33
C ILE A 577 35.07 15.61 68.86
N GLU A 578 34.68 16.64 68.10
CA GLU A 578 35.01 16.81 66.69
C GLU A 578 36.51 17.05 66.49
N ALA A 579 37.10 17.96 67.27
CA ALA A 579 38.56 18.15 67.30
C ALA A 579 39.28 16.87 67.71
N GLY A 580 38.75 16.13 68.69
CA GLY A 580 39.27 14.82 69.08
C GLY A 580 39.19 13.79 67.94
N LYS A 581 38.11 13.81 67.14
CA LYS A 581 37.91 12.94 65.98
C LYS A 581 38.88 13.28 64.84
N GLU A 582 39.08 14.56 64.53
CA GLU A 582 40.06 15.00 63.52
C GLU A 582 41.47 14.63 63.94
N VAL A 583 41.86 14.97 65.17
CA VAL A 583 43.17 14.59 65.71
C VAL A 583 43.36 13.08 65.71
N SER A 584 42.32 12.30 66.05
CA SER A 584 42.38 10.84 65.99
C SER A 584 42.52 10.33 64.55
N LYS A 585 41.86 10.97 63.58
CA LYS A 585 41.94 10.62 62.15
C LYS A 585 43.31 10.94 61.57
N GLU A 586 43.84 12.14 61.82
CA GLU A 586 45.17 12.54 61.38
C GLU A 586 46.25 11.71 62.07
N ASN A 587 46.13 11.44 63.37
CA ASN A 587 47.07 10.54 64.04
C ASN A 587 46.97 9.11 63.49
N ALA A 588 45.78 8.60 63.16
CA ALA A 588 45.62 7.32 62.52
C ALA A 588 46.22 7.30 61.12
N GLU A 589 46.10 8.38 60.34
CA GLU A 589 46.75 8.52 59.03
C GLU A 589 48.27 8.63 59.14
N VAL A 590 48.79 9.34 60.16
CA VAL A 590 50.22 9.43 60.45
C VAL A 590 50.78 8.08 60.89
N ILE A 591 50.09 7.36 61.79
CA ILE A 591 50.48 6.02 62.24
C ILE A 591 50.39 5.02 61.08
N ALA A 592 49.33 5.08 60.27
CA ALA A 592 49.17 4.24 59.10
C ALA A 592 50.29 4.49 58.08
N SER A 593 50.64 5.76 57.84
CA SER A 593 51.74 6.13 56.95
C SER A 593 53.10 5.72 57.53
N ALA A 594 53.30 5.85 58.84
CA ALA A 594 54.52 5.44 59.52
C ALA A 594 54.71 3.91 59.52
N LEU A 595 53.65 3.14 59.80
CA LEU A 595 53.67 1.67 59.71
C LEU A 595 53.86 1.18 58.26
N ARG A 596 53.25 1.87 57.29
CA ARG A 596 53.37 1.53 55.86
C ARG A 596 54.78 1.76 55.31
N ASN A 597 55.51 2.69 55.89
CA ASN A 597 56.88 3.05 55.49
C ASN A 597 57.97 2.45 56.38
N ALA A 598 57.62 1.72 57.45
CA ALA A 598 58.59 1.11 58.36
C ALA A 598 58.86 -0.35 57.97
N ASP A 599 60.11 -0.68 57.61
CA ASP A 599 60.58 -2.06 57.49
C ASP A 599 60.83 -2.63 58.89
N ILE A 600 59.91 -3.48 59.37
CA ILE A 600 60.02 -4.15 60.67
C ILE A 600 60.48 -5.59 60.45
N ASP A 601 61.74 -5.87 60.72
CA ASP A 601 62.30 -7.22 60.67
C ASP A 601 62.22 -7.86 62.07
N LEU A 602 61.24 -8.74 62.28
CA LEU A 602 60.97 -9.34 63.59
C LEU A 602 61.78 -10.64 63.75
N VAL A 603 63.01 -10.54 64.23
CA VAL A 603 63.90 -11.70 64.46
C VAL A 603 63.57 -12.34 65.81
N GLY A 604 63.32 -13.66 65.80
CA GLY A 604 62.62 -14.43 66.82
C GLY A 604 63.12 -14.33 68.28
N GLY A 605 62.15 -14.31 69.20
CA GLY A 605 62.34 -14.50 70.64
C GLY A 605 61.12 -14.07 71.46
N ASP A 606 60.15 -14.98 71.59
CA ASP A 606 58.93 -14.97 72.43
C ASP A 606 57.93 -13.79 72.25
N GLY A 607 56.65 -14.12 72.05
CA GLY A 607 55.60 -13.24 71.51
C GLY A 607 55.19 -11.98 72.33
N GLY A 608 55.99 -11.53 73.30
CA GLY A 608 55.70 -10.39 74.18
C GLY A 608 56.03 -9.01 73.60
N MET A 609 56.89 -8.89 72.57
CA MET A 609 57.26 -7.59 71.98
C MET A 609 56.12 -6.95 71.18
N PHE A 610 55.36 -7.74 70.42
CA PHE A 610 54.22 -7.26 69.65
C PHE A 610 53.08 -6.83 70.57
N ASP A 611 52.79 -7.63 71.60
CA ASP A 611 51.76 -7.33 72.59
C ASP A 611 52.12 -6.11 73.45
N ASN A 612 53.40 -5.90 73.78
CA ASN A 612 53.87 -4.70 74.48
C ASN A 612 53.90 -3.46 73.58
N LEU A 613 54.21 -3.61 72.28
CA LEU A 613 54.12 -2.52 71.30
C LEU A 613 52.67 -2.09 71.09
N ILE A 614 51.76 -3.04 70.91
CA ILE A 614 50.32 -2.75 70.79
C ILE A 614 49.79 -2.15 72.09
N LYS A 615 50.16 -2.67 73.27
CA LYS A 615 49.76 -2.07 74.55
C LYS A 615 50.33 -0.66 74.74
N ALA A 616 51.58 -0.39 74.36
CA ALA A 616 52.19 0.94 74.44
C ALA A 616 51.57 1.95 73.47
N VAL A 617 51.17 1.50 72.28
CA VAL A 617 50.48 2.32 71.28
C VAL A 617 49.00 2.52 71.64
N SER A 618 48.35 1.55 72.30
CA SER A 618 46.94 1.62 72.70
C SER A 618 46.69 2.33 74.03
N LEU A 619 47.65 2.36 74.97
CA LEU A 619 47.51 3.02 76.28
C LEU A 619 48.01 4.48 76.33
N GLY A 620 48.17 5.13 75.18
CA GLY A 620 48.40 6.57 75.10
C GLY A 620 47.11 7.38 75.09
N LYS A 621 46.45 7.51 76.26
CA LYS A 621 45.30 8.41 76.58
C LYS A 621 43.89 8.00 76.13
N SER A 622 43.32 6.99 76.79
CA SER A 622 41.85 6.75 76.77
C SER A 622 41.13 7.24 78.03
N ILE A 623 41.82 7.78 79.04
CA ILE A 623 41.20 8.14 80.33
C ILE A 623 41.76 9.48 80.83
N GLU A 624 41.36 10.59 80.21
CA GLU A 624 41.55 11.94 80.82
C GLU A 624 40.62 13.03 80.25
N GLY A 625 39.60 12.66 79.47
CA GLY A 625 38.78 13.63 78.74
C GLY A 625 37.40 13.95 79.34
N LEU A 626 36.87 13.08 80.20
CA LEU A 626 35.44 13.16 80.60
C LEU A 626 35.22 13.57 82.07
N ALA A 627 36.22 13.45 82.95
CA ALA A 627 36.08 13.75 84.37
C ALA A 627 36.49 15.19 84.76
N ASP A 628 37.32 15.87 83.98
CA ASP A 628 37.97 17.13 84.41
C ASP A 628 37.45 18.42 83.78
N LYS A 629 36.51 18.36 82.83
CA LYS A 629 36.10 19.55 82.04
C LYS A 629 34.66 20.02 82.18
N SER A 630 33.82 19.34 82.96
CA SER A 630 32.46 19.83 83.24
C SER A 630 32.23 20.01 84.75
N PRO A 631 32.08 21.26 85.24
CA PRO A 631 31.77 21.51 86.65
C PRO A 631 30.40 20.95 87.06
N ILE A 632 29.48 20.70 86.12
CA ILE A 632 28.15 20.13 86.38
C ILE A 632 28.20 18.60 86.52
N VAL A 633 29.04 17.92 85.72
CA VAL A 633 29.30 16.47 85.86
C VAL A 633 30.07 16.19 87.15
N GLN A 634 30.98 17.09 87.53
CA GLN A 634 31.66 17.04 88.82
C GLN A 634 30.71 17.30 90.01
N ASP A 635 29.76 18.24 89.93
CA ASP A 635 28.77 18.49 90.99
C ASP A 635 27.78 17.31 91.14
N LEU A 636 27.39 16.67 90.03
CA LEU A 636 26.57 15.45 90.04
C LEU A 636 27.31 14.24 90.62
N MET A 637 28.60 14.08 90.28
CA MET A 637 29.48 13.08 90.91
C MET A 637 29.72 13.41 92.40
N GLN A 638 29.82 14.68 92.79
CA GLN A 638 29.99 15.08 94.18
C GLN A 638 28.74 14.79 95.03
N ARG A 639 27.55 15.04 94.47
CA ARG A 639 26.26 14.76 95.13
C ARG A 639 25.93 13.28 95.23
N TYR A 640 26.52 12.42 94.38
CA TYR A 640 26.24 10.97 94.38
C TYR A 640 27.39 10.10 94.91
N LEU A 641 28.64 10.57 94.87
CA LEU A 641 29.84 9.78 95.21
C LEU A 641 30.81 10.45 96.22
N GLY A 642 30.50 11.66 96.73
CA GLY A 642 30.99 12.14 98.02
C GLY A 642 32.51 12.39 98.19
N VAL A 643 33.19 13.07 97.26
CA VAL A 643 34.63 13.42 97.39
C VAL A 643 34.91 14.93 97.20
N GLN A 644 35.72 15.55 98.07
CA GLN A 644 35.99 17.00 98.15
C GLN A 644 37.23 17.48 97.35
N ARG A 645 37.21 18.75 96.89
CA ARG A 645 38.21 19.44 96.03
C ARG A 645 39.38 20.09 96.81
N GLY A 646 40.57 20.16 96.17
CA GLY A 646 41.68 21.06 96.49
C GLY A 646 41.90 22.11 95.38
N ALA A 647 42.28 23.34 95.73
CA ALA A 647 42.27 24.54 94.87
C ALA A 647 43.59 24.79 94.09
N ALA A 648 43.51 25.42 92.91
CA ALA A 648 44.66 25.90 92.12
C ALA A 648 44.48 27.35 91.61
N ALA A 649 45.59 28.09 91.52
CA ALA A 649 45.71 29.53 91.29
C ALA A 649 45.82 29.94 89.80
N PRO A 650 45.56 31.22 89.43
CA PRO A 650 45.48 31.65 88.02
C PRO A 650 46.78 32.22 87.44
N SER A 651 47.09 31.87 86.17
CA SER A 651 48.17 32.43 85.34
C SER A 651 47.70 33.64 84.52
N ARG A 652 48.45 34.75 84.56
CA ARG A 652 48.28 35.94 83.71
C ARG A 652 49.16 35.82 82.45
N LEU A 653 48.57 36.05 81.27
CA LEU A 653 49.27 36.25 80.00
C LEU A 653 49.54 37.76 79.79
N ALA A 654 50.73 38.10 79.27
CA ALA A 654 51.13 39.44 78.85
C ALA A 654 51.33 39.48 77.31
N PRO A 655 51.20 40.65 76.66
CA PRO A 655 51.01 40.76 75.20
C PRO A 655 52.31 41.05 74.40
N ASP A 656 52.22 40.75 73.11
CA ASP A 656 53.02 41.10 71.91
C ASP A 656 54.25 42.02 72.03
N ALA A 657 55.34 41.60 71.35
CA ALA A 657 56.30 42.51 70.72
C ALA A 657 56.98 41.84 69.50
N ALA A 658 56.82 42.49 68.35
CA ALA A 658 57.42 42.15 67.08
C ALA A 658 58.92 42.49 67.02
N GLY A 659 59.63 41.77 66.12
CA GLY A 659 60.78 42.31 65.40
C GLY A 659 62.13 41.73 65.78
N GLN A 660 62.71 40.93 64.88
CA GLN A 660 63.93 41.26 64.12
C GLN A 660 64.54 39.98 63.50
N LEU A 661 64.63 39.97 62.18
CA LEU A 661 65.54 39.10 61.43
C LEU A 661 66.98 39.57 61.67
N PRO A 662 67.96 38.65 61.59
CA PRO A 662 69.06 38.95 60.69
C PRO A 662 69.52 37.78 59.81
N VAL A 663 69.90 38.21 58.62
CA VAL A 663 70.72 37.62 57.54
C VAL A 663 71.95 36.85 58.05
N ALA A 664 72.27 35.71 57.42
CA ALA A 664 73.64 35.37 56.98
C ALA A 664 73.64 34.12 56.07
N GLU A 665 74.20 34.32 54.87
CA GLU A 665 74.75 33.33 53.92
C GLU A 665 75.81 32.41 54.57
N PRO A 666 76.33 31.37 53.87
CA PRO A 666 75.96 30.81 52.56
C PRO A 666 75.26 29.45 52.61
#